data_AF-A0A2V9ING9-F1
#
_entry.id   AF-A0A2V9ING9-F1
#
_cell.length_a   1.000
_cell.length_b   1.000
_cell.length_c   1.000
_cell.angle_alpha   90.00
_cell.angle_beta   90.00
_cell.angle_gamma   90.00
#
_symmetry.space_group_name_H-M   'P 1'
#
loop_
_entity.id
_entity.type
_entity.pdbx_description
1 polymer ?
#
loop_
_entity_poly.entity_id
_entity_poly.type
_entity_poly.pdbx_seq_one_letter_code
_entity_poly.pdbx_strand_id
1 'polypeptide(L)'
;MNTKRNSSWLTPANSGMMTSPPSLRSLGSRQDVGDRHGNAHPTRRNSMSRLFYLWACLLLACGITFGQSSSGSPDTEWRSYGHDPGGARFSPLKQINCTNVQRLQRAWTYEVAPTPNSGIEAFESTPLMVEGVLYFTTQTSRAIAVDAETGKELWVFDPFRGEGGTRRPVPNRGAAYWEGRSPVACGGGEHKLDRRLFYVTLDARLFALDPRTGQPCQGFGDGGAINLRVGVADKWPKGAYDSTSPPTIYKDLVITGSEVQEFPSKGPSGDVRAFDVRTGKLVWRFHTVPRPGEAGHETWEGDSWEDRSGTNVWTIMSVDMERGMIFLPIGSPSYDFYGADRKGQGLFGNSLVALNSATGKLLWYYQMVHHDIWDYDVSAPPNLITVRREGREIPAVAQVTKMGFVFILDRLTGKPLFPVEERPVAQSKVPGEATWPTQPFPVKPPPLAKISVTLDDVTTVTPQSRKYCLDNFGASLPGGIYTPWGLTNMSVEMPGTLGGGNWSGSSFNPSLGYLFVNVSEAGAVGFMKPQPAGSAEAYVRSSKWGGYARFWDDHHYPCQQPPWGDLNAIDLRTGEVAWKAPLGVVDDLEAKGIAKTGIYSLGGSIATAGGLVFIGGTVDHRFRAFDARTGKELWVDKLESNAHATPMTYLGKKTKKQFVVIAVGPGGYFNPDTTAPTVLAAYALFPKGQSPGRVRSLAYPRTISAGPGREPQDIRAPAKAVTQPIPFGHQQHVRAGMKCDSCHQPAGTNGKMQIPGVADCMACHQSIKTDSAAIQKLARVQRDDNLLSWTRVYTLPDFVFFNHEKHINASVACAVCHGEVKDREYLWQEKEVSMVACVDCHKLRKAPVNCDLCHNIGH
;
A
#
# COMPACT_ATOMS: atom_id res chain seq x y z
N MET A 1 55.68 -53.99 11.58
CA MET A 1 56.99 -53.46 11.11
C MET A 1 57.12 -52.04 11.68
N ASN A 2 57.73 -51.90 12.87
CA ASN A 2 59.02 -51.22 13.11
C ASN A 2 59.14 -49.85 12.41
N THR A 3 59.27 -48.68 13.06
CA THR A 3 59.65 -48.32 14.44
C THR A 3 59.32 -46.83 14.72
N LYS A 4 58.71 -46.56 15.90
CA LYS A 4 59.04 -45.53 16.94
C LYS A 4 59.55 -44.13 16.48
N ARG A 5 59.11 -42.97 17.00
CA ARG A 5 58.83 -42.58 18.40
C ARG A 5 58.24 -41.13 18.47
N ASN A 6 57.31 -40.89 19.41
CA ASN A 6 57.18 -39.81 20.44
C ASN A 6 57.76 -38.40 20.15
N SER A 7 57.28 -37.26 20.68
CA SER A 7 56.17 -36.86 21.56
C SER A 7 56.34 -35.34 21.83
N SER A 8 55.25 -34.58 21.76
CA SER A 8 54.78 -33.47 22.62
C SER A 8 55.70 -32.55 23.46
N TRP A 9 55.20 -31.30 23.59
CA TRP A 9 55.19 -30.36 24.74
C TRP A 9 56.12 -29.11 24.77
N LEU A 10 55.45 -27.99 25.15
CA LEU A 10 55.88 -26.83 25.96
C LEU A 10 56.41 -25.53 25.29
N THR A 11 55.65 -24.46 25.55
CA THR A 11 55.96 -23.01 25.67
C THR A 11 57.05 -22.76 26.75
N PRO A 12 57.73 -21.58 26.93
CA PRO A 12 57.12 -20.26 27.23
C PRO A 12 57.97 -18.98 26.94
N ALA A 13 57.58 -17.88 27.59
CA ALA A 13 57.89 -16.45 27.41
C ALA A 13 59.28 -15.91 27.82
N ASN A 14 59.50 -14.62 27.45
CA ASN A 14 59.99 -13.47 28.24
C ASN A 14 61.31 -12.70 27.86
N SER A 15 61.13 -11.37 27.76
CA SER A 15 61.94 -10.23 28.28
C SER A 15 63.33 -9.84 27.72
N GLY A 16 63.49 -8.52 27.43
CA GLY A 16 64.51 -7.69 28.08
C GLY A 16 65.49 -6.83 27.23
N MET A 17 65.60 -5.54 27.62
CA MET A 17 66.81 -4.66 27.68
C MET A 17 67.13 -3.58 26.61
N MET A 18 67.15 -2.33 27.12
CA MET A 18 68.16 -1.24 27.07
C MET A 18 68.80 -0.75 25.76
N THR A 19 68.83 0.58 25.55
CA THR A 19 70.02 1.48 25.66
C THR A 19 69.74 2.92 25.16
N SER A 20 70.48 3.89 25.70
CA SER A 20 70.66 5.30 25.26
C SER A 20 72.20 5.55 25.12
N PRO A 21 72.78 6.74 24.82
CA PRO A 21 72.37 8.00 24.13
C PRO A 21 73.43 8.37 23.00
N PRO A 22 73.71 9.63 22.53
CA PRO A 22 74.08 10.86 23.27
C PRO A 22 73.47 12.22 22.79
N SER A 23 73.76 13.26 23.58
CA SER A 23 73.29 14.66 23.64
C SER A 23 74.05 15.68 22.78
N LEU A 24 73.52 16.93 22.65
CA LEU A 24 74.26 18.21 22.85
C LEU A 24 73.36 19.49 22.83
N ARG A 25 73.38 20.26 23.95
CA ARG A 25 73.46 21.74 24.19
C ARG A 25 72.60 22.75 23.37
N SER A 26 72.21 23.96 23.83
CA SER A 26 72.17 24.69 25.11
C SER A 26 71.66 26.15 24.89
N LEU A 27 71.09 26.77 25.94
CA LEU A 27 71.16 28.20 26.34
C LEU A 27 70.36 29.30 25.59
N GLY A 28 69.75 30.21 26.38
CA GLY A 28 69.67 31.64 26.03
C GLY A 28 68.42 32.42 26.44
N SER A 29 68.46 33.08 27.59
CA SER A 29 67.53 34.10 28.11
C SER A 29 67.61 35.47 27.39
N ARG A 30 66.54 36.28 27.41
CA ARG A 30 66.61 37.74 27.73
C ARG A 30 65.23 38.40 27.95
N GLN A 31 65.22 39.29 28.94
CA GLN A 31 64.19 40.27 29.32
C GLN A 31 64.22 41.51 28.40
N ASP A 32 63.10 42.24 28.30
CA ASP A 32 62.93 43.68 28.66
C ASP A 32 61.56 44.18 28.18
N VAL A 33 60.64 44.60 29.06
CA VAL A 33 60.44 45.94 29.67
C VAL A 33 59.85 46.98 28.70
N GLY A 34 58.69 47.53 29.08
CA GLY A 34 58.02 48.67 28.42
C GLY A 34 56.69 49.00 29.08
N ASP A 35 56.70 50.01 29.94
CA ASP A 35 55.79 50.30 31.06
C ASP A 35 54.79 51.45 30.74
N ARG A 36 53.73 51.55 31.55
CA ARG A 36 52.93 52.77 31.94
C ARG A 36 51.80 53.34 31.06
N HIS A 37 50.58 53.29 31.64
CA HIS A 37 49.82 54.40 32.27
C HIS A 37 48.40 53.86 32.59
N GLY A 38 47.69 54.13 33.69
CA GLY A 38 47.81 55.10 34.77
C GLY A 38 46.41 55.61 35.16
N ASN A 39 45.89 55.13 36.30
CA ASN A 39 45.00 55.80 37.26
C ASN A 39 43.51 56.16 37.02
N ALA A 40 42.72 55.75 38.04
CA ALA A 40 41.81 56.55 38.90
C ALA A 40 40.27 56.49 38.72
N HIS A 41 39.61 55.72 39.63
CA HIS A 41 38.72 56.17 40.73
C HIS A 41 37.35 56.88 40.45
N PRO A 42 36.40 56.99 41.42
CA PRO A 42 35.32 56.02 41.68
C PRO A 42 33.90 56.64 41.88
N THR A 43 32.81 55.87 41.85
CA THR A 43 31.58 56.25 42.60
C THR A 43 30.65 55.07 42.97
N ARG A 44 30.65 54.77 44.28
CA ARG A 44 29.51 54.52 45.19
C ARG A 44 28.19 53.95 44.64
N ARG A 45 27.75 52.79 45.16
CA ARG A 45 26.84 52.69 46.34
C ARG A 45 26.52 51.23 46.70
N ASN A 46 26.60 50.95 48.00
CA ASN A 46 25.81 49.98 48.79
C ASN A 46 25.97 48.49 48.45
N SER A 47 25.93 47.54 49.36
CA SER A 47 26.02 47.45 50.82
C SER A 47 26.06 45.95 51.11
N MET A 48 26.91 45.56 52.06
CA MET A 48 26.97 44.29 52.77
C MET A 48 25.86 43.26 52.51
N SER A 49 26.25 42.08 52.02
CA SER A 49 25.79 40.76 52.49
C SER A 49 26.44 39.63 51.65
N ARG A 50 27.78 39.57 51.68
CA ARG A 50 28.51 38.38 51.23
C ARG A 50 28.47 37.33 52.34
N LEU A 51 27.41 36.51 52.39
CA LEU A 51 27.48 35.14 52.92
C LEU A 51 26.22 34.30 52.61
N PHE A 52 25.61 34.38 51.41
CA PHE A 52 24.50 33.47 51.04
C PHE A 52 24.35 33.14 49.54
N TYR A 53 25.32 33.47 48.68
CA TYR A 53 25.21 33.28 47.21
C TYR A 53 26.37 32.49 46.60
N LEU A 54 26.74 31.37 47.22
CA LEU A 54 27.64 30.36 46.61
C LEU A 54 26.97 28.99 46.41
N TRP A 55 25.66 28.87 46.64
CA TRP A 55 24.86 27.66 46.39
C TRP A 55 23.76 27.83 45.33
N ALA A 56 23.53 29.04 44.80
CA ALA A 56 22.47 29.30 43.81
C ALA A 56 22.97 29.44 42.35
N CYS A 57 24.29 29.54 42.12
CA CYS A 57 24.84 29.64 40.76
C CYS A 57 25.39 28.32 40.18
N LEU A 58 25.40 27.23 40.96
CA LEU A 58 25.68 25.87 40.46
C LEU A 58 24.40 25.07 40.13
N LEU A 59 23.21 25.64 40.38
CA LEU A 59 21.91 25.05 40.02
C LEU A 59 21.22 25.76 38.83
N LEU A 60 21.89 26.71 38.18
CA LEU A 60 21.40 27.41 36.98
C LEU A 60 22.24 27.10 35.71
N ALA A 61 23.21 26.20 35.80
CA ALA A 61 24.02 25.71 34.67
C ALA A 61 23.83 24.21 34.37
N CYS A 62 22.88 23.52 35.03
CA CYS A 62 22.58 22.10 34.81
C CYS A 62 21.11 21.89 34.41
N GLY A 63 20.57 22.82 33.63
CA GLY A 63 19.22 22.79 33.07
C GLY A 63 19.24 22.79 31.54
N ILE A 64 20.12 22.00 30.91
CA ILE A 64 19.82 21.54 29.54
C ILE A 64 18.81 20.41 29.72
N THR A 65 17.55 20.80 29.87
CA THR A 65 16.45 19.97 29.40
C THR A 65 16.80 19.60 27.96
N PHE A 66 17.05 18.31 27.71
CA PHE A 66 16.80 17.72 26.39
C PHE A 66 15.28 17.82 26.17
N GLY A 67 14.82 19.04 25.92
CA GLY A 67 13.50 19.30 25.39
C GLY A 67 13.50 18.70 24.01
N GLN A 68 12.76 17.59 23.87
CA GLN A 68 12.26 17.12 22.60
C GLN A 68 11.64 18.33 21.88
N SER A 69 12.40 18.96 21.02
CA SER A 69 11.92 19.92 20.06
C SER A 69 11.55 19.10 18.81
N SER A 70 10.51 18.28 18.94
CA SER A 70 9.71 17.94 17.77
C SER A 70 8.85 19.18 17.47
N SER A 71 9.33 20.05 16.59
CA SER A 71 8.44 20.97 15.91
C SER A 71 7.51 20.14 15.01
N GLY A 72 6.42 19.68 15.57
CA GLY A 72 5.35 18.97 14.87
C GLY A 72 4.07 19.19 15.65
N SER A 73 3.02 19.61 14.97
CA SER A 73 1.64 19.52 15.48
C SER A 73 1.44 18.15 16.16
N PRO A 74 0.62 18.00 17.22
CA PRO A 74 0.26 16.67 17.70
C PRO A 74 -0.13 15.81 16.49
N ASP A 75 0.56 14.68 16.30
CA ASP A 75 0.42 13.86 15.10
C ASP A 75 -0.98 13.25 15.10
N THR A 76 -1.87 13.96 14.41
CA THR A 76 -3.31 13.74 14.37
C THR A 76 -3.75 13.20 13.02
N GLU A 77 -2.78 12.98 12.14
CA GLU A 77 -2.94 12.48 10.79
C GLU A 77 -2.43 11.03 10.69
N TRP A 78 -2.48 10.46 9.49
CA TRP A 78 -1.97 9.11 9.23
C TRP A 78 -1.22 9.15 7.90
N ARG A 79 -0.03 9.77 7.92
CA ARG A 79 0.72 10.12 6.70
C ARG A 79 1.51 8.95 6.11
N SER A 80 1.72 7.90 6.89
CA SER A 80 2.43 6.68 6.50
C SER A 80 1.53 5.47 6.73
N TYR A 81 1.74 4.38 5.99
CA TYR A 81 0.96 3.14 6.14
C TYR A 81 0.82 2.72 7.61
N GLY A 82 1.92 2.74 8.37
CA GLY A 82 1.95 2.36 9.78
C GLY A 82 1.82 3.51 10.77
N HIS A 83 1.12 4.60 10.42
CA HIS A 83 1.09 5.91 11.09
C HIS A 83 2.41 6.68 10.95
N ASP A 84 3.53 6.04 11.28
CA ASP A 84 4.89 6.56 11.13
C ASP A 84 5.74 5.69 10.20
N PRO A 85 6.88 6.19 9.68
CA PRO A 85 7.78 5.43 8.79
C PRO A 85 8.39 4.17 9.43
N GLY A 86 8.47 4.11 10.76
CA GLY A 86 8.94 2.94 11.51
C GLY A 86 7.84 1.87 11.70
N GLY A 87 6.60 2.17 11.31
CA GLY A 87 5.52 1.20 11.29
C GLY A 87 4.98 0.83 12.68
N ALA A 88 5.04 1.70 13.69
CA ALA A 88 4.58 1.36 15.03
C ALA A 88 3.07 1.12 15.11
N ARG A 89 2.30 1.68 14.17
CA ARG A 89 0.82 1.61 14.11
C ARG A 89 0.16 2.07 15.41
N PHE A 90 0.76 3.08 16.02
CA PHE A 90 0.31 3.70 17.25
C PHE A 90 -0.20 5.11 16.97
N SER A 91 -1.45 5.40 17.34
CA SER A 91 -1.95 6.77 17.32
C SER A 91 -1.93 7.40 18.71
N PRO A 92 -1.45 8.65 18.86
CA PRO A 92 -1.51 9.39 20.13
C PRO A 92 -2.93 9.90 20.45
N LEU A 93 -3.90 9.68 19.56
CA LEU A 93 -5.29 10.09 19.78
C LEU A 93 -5.96 9.25 20.88
N LYS A 94 -6.79 9.94 21.69
CA LYS A 94 -7.43 9.37 22.89
C LYS A 94 -8.89 9.81 23.08
N GLN A 95 -9.49 10.43 22.06
CA GLN A 95 -10.90 10.86 22.13
C GLN A 95 -11.81 9.62 22.22
N ILE A 96 -11.49 8.58 21.44
CA ILE A 96 -12.06 7.23 21.59
C ILE A 96 -11.18 6.46 22.57
N ASN A 97 -11.78 5.88 23.60
CA ASN A 97 -11.08 5.19 24.69
C ASN A 97 -11.96 4.11 25.34
N CYS A 98 -11.40 3.35 26.30
CA CYS A 98 -12.07 2.21 26.92
C CYS A 98 -13.44 2.53 27.56
N THR A 99 -13.68 3.78 27.99
CA THR A 99 -14.93 4.16 28.67
C THR A 99 -16.03 4.64 27.73
N ASN A 100 -15.73 4.86 26.44
CA ASN A 100 -16.70 5.40 25.50
C ASN A 100 -16.79 4.67 24.16
N VAL A 101 -15.88 3.73 23.87
CA VAL A 101 -15.85 2.97 22.60
C VAL A 101 -17.16 2.21 22.32
N GLN A 102 -17.94 1.88 23.34
CA GLN A 102 -19.25 1.23 23.20
C GLN A 102 -20.27 2.10 22.45
N ARG A 103 -20.01 3.42 22.33
CA ARG A 103 -20.84 4.38 21.58
C ARG A 103 -20.31 4.66 20.18
N LEU A 104 -19.28 3.95 19.73
CA LEU A 104 -18.71 4.12 18.41
C LEU A 104 -19.73 3.66 17.36
N GLN A 105 -19.97 4.50 16.36
CA GLN A 105 -20.93 4.25 15.28
C GLN A 105 -20.32 4.62 13.94
N ARG A 106 -20.81 3.97 12.87
CA ARG A 106 -20.39 4.29 11.51
C ARG A 106 -20.83 5.71 11.14
N ALA A 107 -19.87 6.57 10.82
CA ALA A 107 -20.07 7.97 10.47
C ALA A 107 -20.37 8.18 8.97
N TRP A 108 -19.66 7.45 8.11
CA TRP A 108 -19.87 7.45 6.66
C TRP A 108 -19.31 6.14 6.05
N THR A 109 -19.78 5.83 4.84
CA THR A 109 -19.28 4.73 4.01
C THR A 109 -19.02 5.26 2.61
N TYR A 110 -17.88 4.91 2.02
CA TYR A 110 -17.61 5.10 0.60
C TYR A 110 -17.61 3.74 -0.10
N GLU A 111 -18.49 3.55 -1.09
CA GLU A 111 -18.55 2.32 -1.89
C GLU A 111 -17.67 2.47 -3.14
N VAL A 112 -16.73 1.55 -3.32
CA VAL A 112 -15.84 1.51 -4.48
C VAL A 112 -16.62 0.96 -5.67
N ALA A 113 -16.75 1.76 -6.72
CA ALA A 113 -17.41 1.33 -7.94
C ALA A 113 -16.73 0.07 -8.53
N PRO A 114 -17.49 -0.96 -8.93
CA PRO A 114 -16.94 -2.13 -9.59
C PRO A 114 -16.08 -1.77 -10.80
N THR A 115 -15.06 -2.57 -11.07
CA THR A 115 -14.25 -2.43 -12.28
C THR A 115 -14.80 -3.37 -13.35
N PRO A 116 -15.27 -2.87 -14.50
CA PRO A 116 -15.76 -3.74 -15.58
C PRO A 116 -14.66 -4.72 -16.02
N ASN A 117 -15.06 -5.95 -16.39
CA ASN A 117 -14.17 -6.99 -16.88
C ASN A 117 -12.98 -7.30 -15.95
N SER A 118 -13.18 -7.23 -14.64
CA SER A 118 -12.18 -7.59 -13.63
C SER A 118 -12.66 -8.75 -12.77
N GLY A 119 -11.71 -9.58 -12.30
CA GLY A 119 -11.96 -10.48 -11.17
C GLY A 119 -12.10 -9.73 -9.84
N ILE A 120 -12.27 -10.47 -8.75
CA ILE A 120 -12.34 -9.97 -7.37
C ILE A 120 -11.13 -10.47 -6.59
N GLU A 121 -10.59 -9.62 -5.71
CA GLU A 121 -9.47 -9.94 -4.84
C GLU A 121 -9.59 -9.16 -3.51
N ALA A 122 -8.85 -9.54 -2.47
CA ALA A 122 -8.91 -8.94 -1.13
C ALA A 122 -8.66 -7.42 -1.12
N PHE A 123 -9.52 -6.67 -0.44
CA PHE A 123 -9.34 -5.23 -0.24
C PHE A 123 -8.39 -4.94 0.94
N GLU A 124 -7.09 -4.98 0.67
CA GLU A 124 -6.04 -4.87 1.72
C GLU A 124 -5.57 -3.43 2.00
N SER A 125 -6.16 -2.41 1.36
CA SER A 125 -5.66 -1.03 1.42
C SER A 125 -5.87 -0.37 2.77
N THR A 126 -4.80 0.16 3.36
CA THR A 126 -4.87 1.10 4.49
C THR A 126 -4.76 2.54 3.95
N PRO A 127 -5.80 3.38 4.10
CA PRO A 127 -5.75 4.76 3.62
C PRO A 127 -4.69 5.61 4.34
N LEU A 128 -4.15 6.59 3.63
CA LEU A 128 -3.42 7.71 4.24
C LEU A 128 -4.39 8.86 4.52
N MET A 129 -4.28 9.50 5.68
CA MET A 129 -4.96 10.80 5.93
C MET A 129 -3.93 11.91 5.90
N VAL A 130 -4.07 12.84 4.95
CA VAL A 130 -3.21 14.02 4.85
C VAL A 130 -4.07 15.26 4.58
N GLU A 131 -3.99 16.23 5.47
CA GLU A 131 -4.68 17.52 5.39
C GLU A 131 -6.21 17.45 5.22
N GLY A 132 -6.83 16.42 5.78
CA GLY A 132 -8.29 16.20 5.71
C GLY A 132 -8.78 15.43 4.49
N VAL A 133 -7.86 14.83 3.73
CA VAL A 133 -8.16 13.94 2.59
C VAL A 133 -7.67 12.54 2.89
N LEU A 134 -8.49 11.53 2.60
CA LEU A 134 -8.08 10.14 2.60
C LEU A 134 -7.66 9.71 1.19
N TYR A 135 -6.49 9.10 1.08
CA TYR A 135 -5.96 8.52 -0.16
C TYR A 135 -5.81 7.02 0.00
N PHE A 136 -6.35 6.23 -0.92
CA PHE A 136 -6.25 4.78 -0.90
C PHE A 136 -6.26 4.20 -2.32
N THR A 137 -5.87 2.94 -2.44
CA THR A 137 -5.77 2.23 -3.71
C THR A 137 -6.70 1.03 -3.72
N THR A 138 -7.07 0.54 -4.91
CA THR A 138 -7.91 -0.67 -5.06
C THR A 138 -7.11 -1.85 -5.59
N GLN A 139 -7.67 -3.05 -5.48
CA GLN A 139 -7.13 -4.30 -6.06
C GLN A 139 -7.03 -4.25 -7.58
N THR A 140 -7.82 -3.35 -8.17
CA THR A 140 -7.77 -2.97 -9.57
C THR A 140 -7.01 -1.66 -9.72
N SER A 141 -5.89 -1.48 -9.02
CA SER A 141 -4.93 -0.37 -9.09
C SER A 141 -5.49 1.05 -9.36
N ARG A 142 -6.72 1.35 -8.94
CA ARG A 142 -7.24 2.71 -8.96
C ARG A 142 -6.69 3.42 -7.73
N ALA A 143 -6.36 4.70 -7.86
CA ALA A 143 -6.09 5.56 -6.72
C ALA A 143 -7.30 6.46 -6.51
N ILE A 144 -7.76 6.60 -5.27
CA ILE A 144 -8.98 7.33 -4.92
C ILE A 144 -8.69 8.31 -3.79
N ALA A 145 -9.25 9.51 -3.91
CA ALA A 145 -9.26 10.49 -2.83
C ALA A 145 -10.68 10.83 -2.40
N VAL A 146 -10.91 10.85 -1.08
CA VAL A 146 -12.20 11.26 -0.48
C VAL A 146 -11.98 12.28 0.64
N ASP A 147 -12.95 13.16 0.88
CA ASP A 147 -12.94 14.03 2.08
C ASP A 147 -13.04 13.16 3.34
N ALA A 148 -12.09 13.34 4.26
CA ALA A 148 -11.93 12.44 5.40
C ALA A 148 -13.09 12.51 6.40
N GLU A 149 -13.92 13.55 6.41
CA GLU A 149 -15.00 13.69 7.39
C GLU A 149 -16.37 13.29 6.84
N THR A 150 -16.50 13.23 5.51
CA THR A 150 -17.78 12.99 4.83
C THR A 150 -17.77 11.76 3.92
N GLY A 151 -16.60 11.24 3.55
CA GLY A 151 -16.47 10.17 2.55
C GLY A 151 -16.78 10.62 1.12
N LYS A 152 -16.94 11.93 0.88
CA LYS A 152 -17.24 12.46 -0.45
C LYS A 152 -16.04 12.28 -1.37
N GLU A 153 -16.25 11.64 -2.52
CA GLU A 153 -15.23 11.52 -3.56
C GLU A 153 -14.72 12.88 -4.05
N LEU A 154 -13.41 13.01 -4.13
CA LEU A 154 -12.71 14.18 -4.67
C LEU A 154 -12.20 13.89 -6.08
N TRP A 155 -11.52 12.75 -6.27
CA TRP A 155 -11.05 12.27 -7.56
C TRP A 155 -10.81 10.76 -7.54
N VAL A 156 -10.84 10.16 -8.74
CA VAL A 156 -10.44 8.77 -9.00
C VAL A 156 -9.46 8.77 -10.16
N PHE A 157 -8.31 8.13 -9.99
CA PHE A 157 -7.36 7.87 -11.05
C PHE A 157 -7.41 6.37 -11.42
N ASP A 158 -7.65 6.08 -12.69
CA ASP A 158 -7.66 4.70 -13.22
C ASP A 158 -6.59 4.57 -14.32
N PRO A 159 -5.46 3.89 -14.04
CA PRO A 159 -4.33 3.83 -14.96
C PRO A 159 -4.56 2.95 -16.19
N PHE A 160 -5.70 2.27 -16.29
CA PHE A 160 -6.07 1.38 -17.40
C PHE A 160 -7.38 1.82 -18.08
N ARG A 161 -7.85 3.05 -17.81
CA ARG A 161 -9.11 3.53 -18.39
C ARG A 161 -9.03 3.59 -19.91
N GLY A 162 -9.89 2.83 -20.58
CA GLY A 162 -9.99 2.78 -22.04
C GLY A 162 -9.15 1.68 -22.68
N GLU A 163 -8.39 0.92 -21.90
CA GLU A 163 -7.75 -0.30 -22.36
C GLU A 163 -8.79 -1.42 -22.53
N GLY A 164 -8.64 -2.24 -23.56
CA GLY A 164 -9.47 -3.43 -23.79
C GLY A 164 -8.87 -4.65 -23.12
N GLY A 165 -9.71 -5.57 -22.63
CA GLY A 165 -9.27 -6.84 -22.06
C GLY A 165 -9.74 -7.07 -20.63
N THR A 166 -9.52 -8.27 -20.12
CA THR A 166 -9.83 -8.65 -18.74
C THR A 166 -8.71 -8.19 -17.82
N ARG A 167 -9.07 -7.42 -16.79
CA ARG A 167 -8.13 -6.96 -15.76
C ARG A 167 -7.98 -8.02 -14.68
N ARG A 168 -6.76 -8.53 -14.47
CA ARG A 168 -6.45 -9.39 -13.33
C ARG A 168 -6.27 -8.52 -12.09
N PRO A 169 -7.13 -8.59 -11.06
CA PRO A 169 -6.90 -7.87 -9.81
C PRO A 169 -5.70 -8.49 -9.08
N VAL A 170 -5.00 -7.65 -8.31
CA VAL A 170 -3.88 -8.02 -7.45
C VAL A 170 -4.08 -7.29 -6.13
N PRO A 171 -3.87 -7.92 -4.95
CA PRO A 171 -3.98 -7.19 -3.68
C PRO A 171 -3.16 -5.90 -3.71
N ASN A 172 -3.69 -4.82 -3.14
CA ASN A 172 -2.96 -3.55 -3.10
C ASN A 172 -3.14 -2.90 -1.73
N ARG A 173 -2.03 -2.76 -0.99
CA ARG A 173 -2.06 -2.37 0.43
C ARG A 173 -2.06 -0.86 0.67
N GLY A 174 -1.92 -0.05 -0.37
CA GLY A 174 -2.05 1.39 -0.26
C GLY A 174 -1.07 2.17 -1.13
N ALA A 175 -0.88 3.43 -0.73
CA ALA A 175 0.02 4.37 -1.37
C ALA A 175 1.02 4.95 -0.35
N ALA A 176 1.99 5.72 -0.84
CA ALA A 176 2.93 6.47 -0.03
C ALA A 176 2.83 7.97 -0.37
N TYR A 177 2.97 8.82 0.65
CA TYR A 177 2.92 10.27 0.48
C TYR A 177 4.30 10.88 0.67
N TRP A 178 4.67 11.78 -0.23
CA TRP A 178 5.89 12.58 -0.13
C TRP A 178 5.54 14.06 -0.16
N GLU A 179 6.25 14.82 0.67
CA GLU A 179 6.22 16.28 0.66
C GLU A 179 7.66 16.79 0.81
N GLY A 180 8.05 17.70 -0.08
CA GLY A 180 9.40 18.25 -0.08
C GLY A 180 9.57 19.34 -1.12
N ARG A 181 10.75 19.96 -1.19
CA ARG A 181 11.00 20.97 -2.23
C ARG A 181 11.25 20.26 -3.56
N SER A 182 10.66 20.75 -4.65
CA SER A 182 10.98 20.26 -5.99
C SER A 182 11.15 21.44 -6.94
N PRO A 183 12.21 21.47 -7.77
CA PRO A 183 12.42 22.44 -8.85
C PRO A 183 11.50 22.19 -10.08
N VAL A 184 10.64 21.17 -10.03
CA VAL A 184 9.51 21.01 -10.94
C VAL A 184 8.36 20.46 -10.10
N ALA A 185 7.43 21.34 -9.70
CA ALA A 185 6.29 20.91 -8.89
C ALA A 185 5.34 20.05 -9.73
N CYS A 186 4.77 19.00 -9.12
CA CYS A 186 3.87 18.09 -9.80
C CYS A 186 2.67 18.81 -10.48
N GLY A 187 2.13 19.85 -9.84
CA GLY A 187 1.03 20.66 -10.36
C GLY A 187 1.42 21.97 -11.07
N GLY A 188 2.67 22.13 -11.53
CA GLY A 188 3.07 23.23 -12.42
C GLY A 188 3.28 24.63 -11.80
N GLY A 189 3.49 24.73 -10.48
CA GLY A 189 3.75 26.01 -9.79
C GLY A 189 5.23 26.28 -9.47
N GLU A 190 5.61 27.57 -9.37
CA GLU A 190 6.95 27.98 -8.91
C GLU A 190 7.19 27.63 -7.44
N HIS A 191 8.41 27.15 -7.17
CA HIS A 191 8.80 26.34 -6.02
C HIS A 191 8.53 26.93 -4.64
N LYS A 192 7.49 26.43 -3.97
CA LYS A 192 7.40 26.37 -2.50
C LYS A 192 6.57 25.14 -2.11
N LEU A 193 7.25 24.02 -1.79
CA LEU A 193 6.66 22.73 -1.36
C LEU A 193 5.87 21.97 -2.45
N ASP A 194 6.41 20.84 -2.88
CA ASP A 194 5.81 19.87 -3.79
C ASP A 194 5.28 18.66 -3.00
N ARG A 195 4.23 18.03 -3.52
CA ARG A 195 3.50 16.94 -2.86
C ARG A 195 3.18 15.88 -3.89
N ARG A 196 3.42 14.62 -3.54
CA ARG A 196 3.26 13.49 -4.46
C ARG A 196 2.66 12.30 -3.73
N LEU A 197 1.75 11.62 -4.40
CA LEU A 197 1.24 10.31 -4.00
C LEU A 197 1.88 9.26 -4.91
N PHE A 198 2.54 8.26 -4.30
CA PHE A 198 3.18 7.17 -5.00
C PHE A 198 2.46 5.86 -4.76
N TYR A 199 2.25 5.08 -5.82
CA TYR A 199 1.74 3.72 -5.68
C TYR A 199 2.13 2.89 -6.91
N VAL A 200 2.12 1.57 -6.74
CA VAL A 200 2.46 0.63 -7.81
C VAL A 200 1.19 -0.04 -8.33
N THR A 201 1.09 -0.16 -9.66
CA THR A 201 0.00 -0.84 -10.35
C THR A 201 0.30 -2.30 -10.61
N LEU A 202 -0.74 -3.08 -10.93
CA LEU A 202 -0.66 -4.53 -11.22
C LEU A 202 0.26 -4.88 -12.39
N ASP A 203 0.58 -3.92 -13.27
CA ASP A 203 1.51 -4.08 -14.40
C ASP A 203 2.91 -3.52 -14.09
N ALA A 204 3.21 -3.34 -12.79
CA ALA A 204 4.48 -2.87 -12.26
C ALA A 204 4.89 -1.46 -12.70
N ARG A 205 3.93 -0.55 -12.93
CA ARG A 205 4.23 0.88 -13.05
C ARG A 205 4.18 1.54 -11.68
N LEU A 206 5.27 2.23 -11.30
CA LEU A 206 5.26 3.15 -10.16
C LEU A 206 4.79 4.52 -10.66
N PHE A 207 3.63 4.96 -10.22
CA PHE A 207 3.09 6.29 -10.53
C PHE A 207 3.47 7.32 -9.47
N ALA A 208 3.64 8.57 -9.89
CA ALA A 208 3.62 9.75 -9.04
C ALA A 208 2.41 10.62 -9.42
N LEU A 209 1.50 10.88 -8.49
CA LEU A 209 0.30 11.70 -8.71
C LEU A 209 0.32 12.97 -7.88
N ASP A 210 -0.28 14.07 -8.38
CA ASP A 210 -0.61 15.24 -7.58
C ASP A 210 -1.75 14.86 -6.62
N PRO A 211 -1.56 14.88 -5.29
CA PRO A 211 -2.61 14.51 -4.34
C PRO A 211 -3.87 15.36 -4.45
N ARG A 212 -3.79 16.59 -4.97
CA ARG A 212 -4.94 17.50 -5.09
C ARG A 212 -5.84 17.14 -6.25
N THR A 213 -5.25 16.68 -7.35
CA THR A 213 -5.97 16.49 -8.61
C THR A 213 -6.05 15.04 -9.05
N GLY A 214 -5.17 14.16 -8.57
CA GLY A 214 -5.02 12.79 -9.05
C GLY A 214 -4.32 12.68 -10.41
N GLN A 215 -3.79 13.78 -10.95
CA GLN A 215 -3.09 13.77 -12.24
C GLN A 215 -1.64 13.29 -12.09
N PRO A 216 -1.13 12.51 -13.06
CA PRO A 216 0.27 12.10 -13.07
C PRO A 216 1.24 13.30 -13.15
N CYS A 217 2.27 13.27 -12.29
CA CYS A 217 3.33 14.27 -12.25
C CYS A 217 4.21 14.15 -13.50
N GLN A 218 4.01 15.00 -14.51
CA GLN A 218 4.67 14.87 -15.82
C GLN A 218 6.21 14.79 -15.78
N GLY A 219 6.85 15.36 -14.76
CA GLY A 219 8.30 15.30 -14.58
C GLY A 219 8.85 13.99 -14.01
N PHE A 220 7.99 13.02 -13.65
CA PHE A 220 8.39 11.74 -13.09
C PHE A 220 8.33 10.64 -14.15
N GLY A 221 9.49 10.03 -14.45
CA GLY A 221 9.57 8.95 -15.43
C GLY A 221 9.06 9.36 -16.81
N ASP A 222 8.28 8.48 -17.42
CA ASP A 222 7.57 8.73 -18.67
C ASP A 222 6.11 9.10 -18.36
N GLY A 223 5.76 10.38 -18.54
CA GLY A 223 4.39 10.89 -18.37
C GLY A 223 3.81 10.76 -16.96
N GLY A 224 4.63 10.57 -15.93
CA GLY A 224 4.22 10.41 -14.53
C GLY A 224 4.36 9.00 -13.96
N ALA A 225 4.96 8.06 -14.71
CA ALA A 225 5.24 6.72 -14.22
C ALA A 225 6.60 6.19 -14.68
N ILE A 226 7.15 5.23 -13.92
CA ILE A 226 8.28 4.39 -14.35
C ILE A 226 7.85 2.93 -14.42
N ASN A 227 8.38 2.19 -15.39
CA ASN A 227 8.20 0.74 -15.48
C ASN A 227 9.23 0.03 -14.60
N LEU A 228 8.78 -0.60 -13.51
CA LEU A 228 9.65 -1.29 -12.57
C LEU A 228 10.24 -2.58 -13.17
N ARG A 229 9.71 -3.12 -14.28
CA ARG A 229 10.27 -4.35 -14.88
C ARG A 229 11.66 -4.14 -15.50
N VAL A 230 11.98 -2.90 -15.89
CA VAL A 230 13.25 -2.56 -16.56
C VAL A 230 14.44 -2.90 -15.67
N GLY A 231 15.38 -3.68 -16.20
CA GLY A 231 16.62 -4.04 -15.53
C GLY A 231 16.54 -5.20 -14.52
N VAL A 232 15.34 -5.77 -14.30
CA VAL A 232 15.11 -6.92 -13.40
C VAL A 232 14.31 -8.05 -14.05
N ALA A 233 13.52 -7.75 -15.08
CA ALA A 233 12.73 -8.74 -15.83
C ALA A 233 13.12 -8.83 -17.32
N ASP A 234 14.23 -8.21 -17.74
CA ASP A 234 14.59 -8.10 -19.16
C ASP A 234 14.82 -9.48 -19.83
N LYS A 235 15.44 -10.43 -19.11
CA LYS A 235 15.59 -11.83 -19.55
C LYS A 235 14.27 -12.63 -19.49
N TRP A 236 13.31 -12.13 -18.73
CA TRP A 236 12.05 -12.80 -18.40
C TRP A 236 10.85 -11.91 -18.71
N PRO A 237 10.67 -11.48 -19.96
CA PRO A 237 9.64 -10.48 -20.31
C PRO A 237 8.21 -10.96 -19.99
N LYS A 238 8.00 -12.28 -19.95
CA LYS A 238 6.73 -12.93 -19.57
C LYS A 238 6.68 -13.41 -18.12
N GLY A 239 7.77 -13.28 -17.36
CA GLY A 239 7.83 -13.66 -15.95
C GLY A 239 6.94 -12.77 -15.09
N ALA A 240 6.39 -13.33 -14.01
CA ALA A 240 5.55 -12.57 -13.09
C ALA A 240 6.43 -11.54 -12.35
N TYR A 241 6.00 -10.28 -12.38
CA TYR A 241 6.62 -9.20 -11.62
C TYR A 241 5.57 -8.11 -11.45
N ASP A 242 5.17 -7.86 -10.20
CA ASP A 242 4.28 -6.77 -9.79
C ASP A 242 4.64 -6.29 -8.36
N SER A 243 3.74 -5.61 -7.67
CA SER A 243 3.93 -5.20 -6.27
C SER A 243 2.57 -5.03 -5.59
N THR A 244 2.36 -5.78 -4.52
CA THR A 244 1.13 -5.71 -3.71
C THR A 244 1.20 -4.64 -2.60
N SER A 245 2.38 -4.08 -2.32
CA SER A 245 2.60 -3.14 -1.21
C SER A 245 2.94 -1.71 -1.65
N PRO A 246 2.62 -0.68 -0.84
CA PRO A 246 3.08 0.68 -1.08
C PRO A 246 4.61 0.76 -1.06
N PRO A 247 5.20 1.68 -1.86
CA PRO A 247 6.62 1.97 -1.74
C PRO A 247 6.92 2.69 -0.41
N THR A 248 8.19 2.73 -0.04
CA THR A 248 8.64 3.42 1.18
C THR A 248 9.40 4.70 0.82
N ILE A 249 9.10 5.78 1.55
CA ILE A 249 9.73 7.08 1.33
C ILE A 249 10.88 7.27 2.33
N TYR A 250 12.06 7.63 1.83
CA TYR A 250 13.16 8.14 2.64
C TYR A 250 13.69 9.43 2.03
N LYS A 251 13.40 10.57 2.69
CA LYS A 251 13.74 11.91 2.18
C LYS A 251 13.26 12.08 0.74
N ASP A 252 14.17 12.09 -0.21
CA ASP A 252 13.92 12.30 -1.63
C ASP A 252 13.96 11.00 -2.46
N LEU A 253 13.88 9.85 -1.80
CA LEU A 253 13.87 8.53 -2.42
C LEU A 253 12.52 7.85 -2.22
N VAL A 254 12.03 7.23 -3.29
CA VAL A 254 10.93 6.26 -3.28
C VAL A 254 11.54 4.88 -3.51
N ILE A 255 11.35 3.98 -2.55
CA ILE A 255 11.99 2.67 -2.48
C ILE A 255 10.92 1.60 -2.69
N THR A 256 11.12 0.71 -3.66
CA THR A 256 10.15 -0.32 -4.05
C THR A 256 10.73 -1.71 -3.81
N GLY A 257 9.91 -2.59 -3.24
CA GLY A 257 10.07 -4.03 -3.36
C GLY A 257 9.35 -4.57 -4.60
N SER A 258 8.96 -5.85 -4.54
CA SER A 258 8.28 -6.55 -5.64
C SER A 258 7.61 -7.83 -5.17
N GLU A 259 6.62 -8.27 -5.92
CA GLU A 259 6.17 -9.66 -5.98
C GLU A 259 6.70 -10.27 -7.28
N VAL A 260 7.25 -11.49 -7.18
CA VAL A 260 7.79 -12.25 -8.32
C VAL A 260 7.17 -13.64 -8.30
N GLN A 261 7.45 -14.45 -9.32
CA GLN A 261 6.89 -15.80 -9.42
C GLN A 261 7.43 -16.72 -8.30
N GLU A 262 6.52 -17.49 -7.69
CA GLU A 262 6.89 -18.60 -6.79
C GLU A 262 7.24 -19.88 -7.56
N PHE A 263 6.76 -20.02 -8.80
CA PHE A 263 7.04 -21.15 -9.66
C PHE A 263 7.02 -20.74 -11.15
N PRO A 264 7.95 -21.20 -11.99
CA PRO A 264 9.14 -22.01 -11.65
C PRO A 264 10.20 -21.20 -10.89
N SER A 265 11.26 -21.86 -10.43
CA SER A 265 12.36 -21.26 -9.66
C SER A 265 13.08 -20.08 -10.32
N LYS A 266 13.19 -20.08 -11.65
CA LYS A 266 13.92 -19.07 -12.43
C LYS A 266 12.98 -18.02 -13.00
N GLY A 267 13.31 -16.73 -12.84
CA GLY A 267 12.42 -15.65 -13.22
C GLY A 267 13.02 -14.25 -13.01
N PRO A 268 12.17 -13.20 -13.08
CA PRO A 268 12.56 -11.84 -12.73
C PRO A 268 13.19 -11.75 -11.34
N SER A 269 14.17 -10.87 -11.19
CA SER A 269 14.83 -10.66 -9.89
C SER A 269 13.93 -9.86 -8.93
N GLY A 270 13.97 -10.22 -7.65
CA GLY A 270 13.30 -9.54 -6.54
C GLY A 270 14.06 -8.33 -5.96
N ASP A 271 15.03 -7.76 -6.70
CA ASP A 271 15.91 -6.69 -6.21
C ASP A 271 15.15 -5.47 -5.69
N VAL A 272 15.52 -5.01 -4.49
CA VAL A 272 15.00 -3.76 -3.93
C VAL A 272 15.72 -2.56 -4.55
N ARG A 273 14.95 -1.57 -4.99
CA ARG A 273 15.45 -0.41 -5.74
C ARG A 273 14.91 0.90 -5.20
N ALA A 274 15.76 1.93 -5.22
CA ALA A 274 15.39 3.28 -4.87
C ALA A 274 15.47 4.21 -6.07
N PHE A 275 14.47 5.06 -6.21
CA PHE A 275 14.35 6.04 -7.27
C PHE A 275 14.23 7.44 -6.68
N ASP A 276 14.73 8.44 -7.39
CA ASP A 276 14.52 9.83 -7.03
C ASP A 276 13.02 10.17 -7.18
N VAL A 277 12.40 10.69 -6.10
CA VAL A 277 10.96 11.01 -6.05
C VAL A 277 10.52 12.02 -7.10
N ARG A 278 11.46 12.82 -7.64
CA ARG A 278 11.13 13.91 -8.55
C ARG A 278 11.11 13.44 -9.99
N THR A 279 12.10 12.63 -10.36
CA THR A 279 12.42 12.26 -11.73
C THR A 279 12.16 10.79 -12.05
N GLY A 280 12.07 9.91 -11.04
CA GLY A 280 11.97 8.47 -11.24
C GLY A 280 13.28 7.80 -11.66
N LYS A 281 14.40 8.52 -11.64
CA LYS A 281 15.72 7.94 -11.96
C LYS A 281 16.15 6.97 -10.86
N LEU A 282 16.66 5.80 -11.26
CA LEU A 282 17.25 4.83 -10.35
C LEU A 282 18.47 5.44 -9.66
N VAL A 283 18.50 5.38 -8.33
CA VAL A 283 19.60 5.90 -7.48
C VAL A 283 20.47 4.76 -6.98
N TRP A 284 19.86 3.71 -6.45
CA TRP A 284 20.58 2.51 -6.01
C TRP A 284 19.71 1.27 -6.18
N ARG A 285 20.39 0.11 -6.23
CA ARG A 285 19.80 -1.23 -6.26
C ARG A 285 20.53 -2.11 -5.25
N PHE A 286 19.79 -2.90 -4.51
CA PHE A 286 20.31 -3.95 -3.66
C PHE A 286 19.92 -5.31 -4.25
N HIS A 287 20.91 -6.15 -4.51
CA HIS A 287 20.69 -7.51 -4.99
C HIS A 287 20.29 -8.40 -3.81
N THR A 288 19.05 -8.89 -3.80
CA THR A 288 18.55 -9.76 -2.73
C THR A 288 19.07 -11.19 -2.87
N VAL A 289 19.39 -11.59 -4.11
CA VAL A 289 20.27 -12.71 -4.44
C VAL A 289 21.66 -12.15 -4.75
N PRO A 290 22.66 -12.32 -3.85
CA PRO A 290 23.98 -11.72 -4.01
C PRO A 290 24.75 -12.27 -5.21
N ARG A 291 25.42 -11.38 -5.93
CA ARG A 291 26.26 -11.70 -7.09
C ARG A 291 27.70 -12.01 -6.66
N PRO A 292 28.52 -12.64 -7.53
CA PRO A 292 29.93 -12.86 -7.23
C PRO A 292 30.65 -11.59 -6.73
N GLY A 293 31.26 -11.69 -5.55
CA GLY A 293 31.94 -10.58 -4.86
C GLY A 293 31.08 -9.78 -3.88
N GLU A 294 29.78 -10.07 -3.79
CA GLU A 294 28.87 -9.48 -2.80
C GLU A 294 28.72 -10.39 -1.57
N ALA A 295 28.43 -9.80 -0.41
CA ALA A 295 28.26 -10.53 0.84
C ALA A 295 27.05 -11.49 0.75
N GLY A 296 27.23 -12.74 1.19
CA GLY A 296 26.19 -13.77 1.17
C GLY A 296 26.20 -14.64 -0.08
N HIS A 297 26.95 -14.27 -1.12
CA HIS A 297 27.06 -15.05 -2.36
C HIS A 297 27.62 -16.45 -2.11
N GLU A 298 28.55 -16.59 -1.16
CA GLU A 298 29.15 -17.85 -0.75
C GLU A 298 28.15 -18.88 -0.19
N THR A 299 26.93 -18.44 0.10
CA THR A 299 25.85 -19.31 0.59
C THR A 299 25.01 -19.95 -0.51
N TRP A 300 25.32 -19.68 -1.77
CA TRP A 300 24.71 -20.31 -2.94
C TRP A 300 25.72 -21.26 -3.58
N GLU A 301 25.38 -22.55 -3.66
CA GLU A 301 26.26 -23.54 -4.28
C GLU A 301 26.26 -23.39 -5.81
N GLY A 302 27.44 -23.28 -6.41
CA GLY A 302 27.62 -23.15 -7.86
C GLY A 302 26.81 -21.99 -8.46
N ASP A 303 26.06 -22.28 -9.52
CA ASP A 303 25.30 -21.28 -10.28
C ASP A 303 23.83 -21.19 -9.82
N SER A 304 23.50 -21.69 -8.61
CA SER A 304 22.12 -21.72 -8.12
C SER A 304 21.48 -20.33 -7.90
N TRP A 305 22.33 -19.31 -7.76
CA TRP A 305 21.95 -17.90 -7.66
C TRP A 305 21.52 -17.29 -9.02
N GLU A 306 21.95 -17.87 -10.14
CA GLU A 306 21.71 -17.28 -11.46
C GLU A 306 20.24 -17.33 -11.86
N ASP A 307 19.69 -16.15 -12.21
CA ASP A 307 18.32 -15.95 -12.65
C ASP A 307 17.25 -16.49 -11.66
N ARG A 308 17.63 -16.59 -10.38
CA ARG A 308 16.76 -17.03 -9.28
C ARG A 308 15.64 -16.02 -9.01
N SER A 309 14.40 -16.52 -8.97
CA SER A 309 13.22 -15.80 -8.50
C SER A 309 13.05 -15.95 -6.98
N GLY A 310 12.04 -15.28 -6.43
CA GLY A 310 11.83 -15.17 -4.99
C GLY A 310 12.82 -14.19 -4.36
N THR A 311 13.11 -14.35 -3.08
CA THR A 311 13.95 -13.43 -2.28
C THR A 311 13.55 -11.96 -2.45
N ASN A 312 12.28 -11.72 -2.65
CA ASN A 312 11.71 -10.41 -2.92
C ASN A 312 11.14 -9.80 -1.64
N VAL A 313 10.82 -8.51 -1.70
CA VAL A 313 10.07 -7.81 -0.65
C VAL A 313 8.70 -7.47 -1.20
N TRP A 314 7.75 -8.40 -1.13
CA TRP A 314 6.37 -8.16 -1.56
C TRP A 314 5.55 -7.39 -0.51
N THR A 315 6.10 -7.26 0.71
CA THR A 315 5.44 -6.61 1.85
C THR A 315 6.00 -5.22 2.13
N ILE A 316 5.66 -4.64 3.28
CA ILE A 316 5.89 -3.24 3.59
C ILE A 316 7.19 -3.09 4.38
N MET A 317 8.09 -2.23 3.90
CA MET A 317 9.36 -1.92 4.57
C MET A 317 9.17 -0.79 5.59
N SER A 318 10.03 -0.75 6.61
CA SER A 318 10.08 0.33 7.58
C SER A 318 11.41 1.08 7.54
N VAL A 319 11.39 2.35 7.97
CA VAL A 319 12.54 3.25 7.88
C VAL A 319 12.76 4.00 9.20
N ASP A 320 13.98 3.95 9.71
CA ASP A 320 14.49 4.87 10.72
C ASP A 320 14.94 6.15 10.02
N MET A 321 14.06 7.14 9.95
CA MET A 321 14.31 8.41 9.25
C MET A 321 15.50 9.17 9.87
N GLU A 322 15.68 9.07 11.18
CA GLU A 322 16.73 9.77 11.94
C GLU A 322 18.12 9.20 11.60
N ARG A 323 18.24 7.86 11.57
CA ARG A 323 19.51 7.18 11.33
C ARG A 323 19.77 6.84 9.86
N GLY A 324 18.77 7.00 8.99
CA GLY A 324 18.89 6.67 7.57
C GLY A 324 19.05 5.17 7.33
N MET A 325 18.24 4.37 8.01
CA MET A 325 18.22 2.91 7.88
C MET A 325 16.87 2.44 7.36
N ILE A 326 16.86 1.55 6.38
CA ILE A 326 15.66 0.85 5.89
C ILE A 326 15.76 -0.63 6.23
N PHE A 327 14.63 -1.23 6.60
CA PHE A 327 14.52 -2.63 6.99
C PHE A 327 13.66 -3.38 5.98
N LEU A 328 14.26 -4.41 5.39
CA LEU A 328 13.72 -5.22 4.30
C LEU A 328 13.32 -6.59 4.84
N PRO A 329 12.02 -6.90 4.94
CA PRO A 329 11.55 -8.24 5.27
C PRO A 329 11.55 -9.09 3.97
N ILE A 330 12.58 -9.92 3.78
CA ILE A 330 12.81 -10.66 2.52
C ILE A 330 12.16 -12.04 2.57
N GLY A 331 11.43 -12.37 1.49
CA GLY A 331 10.74 -13.64 1.27
C GLY A 331 11.66 -14.83 0.99
N SER A 332 11.04 -15.99 0.77
CA SER A 332 11.76 -17.23 0.49
C SER A 332 12.34 -17.27 -0.94
N PRO A 333 13.44 -18.01 -1.19
CA PRO A 333 13.90 -18.27 -2.54
C PRO A 333 12.98 -19.24 -3.29
N SER A 334 12.58 -18.88 -4.51
CA SER A 334 11.75 -19.77 -5.33
C SER A 334 12.61 -20.90 -5.93
N TYR A 335 12.10 -22.11 -6.14
CA TYR A 335 10.78 -22.57 -5.76
C TYR A 335 10.69 -22.87 -4.26
N ASP A 336 9.60 -22.44 -3.62
CA ASP A 336 9.49 -22.35 -2.16
C ASP A 336 9.35 -23.72 -1.49
N PHE A 337 8.97 -24.76 -2.23
CA PHE A 337 8.70 -26.09 -1.67
C PHE A 337 9.71 -27.17 -2.10
N TYR A 338 10.73 -26.81 -2.89
CA TYR A 338 11.76 -27.75 -3.33
C TYR A 338 13.12 -27.06 -3.46
N GLY A 339 14.12 -27.54 -2.70
CA GLY A 339 15.43 -26.88 -2.58
C GLY A 339 16.60 -27.54 -3.33
N ALA A 340 16.35 -28.56 -4.16
CA ALA A 340 17.43 -29.38 -4.74
C ALA A 340 18.37 -28.63 -5.71
N ASP A 341 17.85 -27.60 -6.38
CA ASP A 341 18.57 -26.79 -7.35
C ASP A 341 19.25 -25.56 -6.73
N ARG A 342 19.09 -25.34 -5.41
CA ARG A 342 19.59 -24.17 -4.67
C ARG A 342 20.22 -24.49 -3.32
N LYS A 343 21.14 -25.44 -3.32
CA LYS A 343 21.85 -25.87 -2.10
C LYS A 343 22.64 -24.71 -1.45
N GLY A 344 22.73 -24.77 -0.12
CA GLY A 344 23.34 -23.72 0.71
C GLY A 344 22.30 -22.92 1.51
N GLN A 345 22.73 -21.93 2.30
CA GLN A 345 21.81 -21.16 3.14
C GLN A 345 20.88 -20.23 2.34
N GLY A 346 21.28 -19.83 1.13
CA GLY A 346 20.46 -19.01 0.24
C GLY A 346 20.24 -17.57 0.71
N LEU A 347 21.27 -16.91 1.27
CA LEU A 347 21.16 -15.51 1.69
C LEU A 347 20.90 -14.59 0.49
N PHE A 348 20.04 -13.57 0.57
CA PHE A 348 19.36 -13.05 1.76
C PHE A 348 17.91 -13.54 1.92
N GLY A 349 17.57 -14.71 1.37
CA GLY A 349 16.25 -15.31 1.55
C GLY A 349 15.87 -15.47 3.03
N ASN A 350 14.58 -15.31 3.33
CA ASN A 350 13.99 -15.43 4.67
C ASN A 350 14.72 -14.60 5.74
N SER A 351 15.18 -13.41 5.39
CA SER A 351 15.99 -12.56 6.27
C SER A 351 15.34 -11.21 6.50
N LEU A 352 15.61 -10.63 7.69
CA LEU A 352 15.48 -9.20 7.89
C LEU A 352 16.82 -8.54 7.55
N VAL A 353 16.83 -7.68 6.54
CA VAL A 353 18.03 -6.97 6.08
C VAL A 353 17.92 -5.49 6.40
N ALA A 354 18.95 -4.90 7.01
CA ALA A 354 19.05 -3.47 7.22
C ALA A 354 20.06 -2.84 6.24
N LEU A 355 19.62 -1.82 5.51
CA LEU A 355 20.45 -1.06 4.57
C LEU A 355 20.53 0.40 4.97
N ASN A 356 21.61 1.06 4.54
CA ASN A 356 21.65 2.52 4.51
C ASN A 356 20.66 3.04 3.46
N SER A 357 19.63 3.77 3.88
CA SER A 357 18.51 4.17 3.01
C SER A 357 18.94 5.06 1.83
N ALA A 358 20.02 5.83 1.97
CA ALA A 358 20.49 6.74 0.94
C ALA A 358 21.32 6.04 -0.16
N THR A 359 21.97 4.93 0.17
CA THR A 359 22.98 4.31 -0.70
C THR A 359 22.71 2.84 -1.04
N GLY A 360 21.77 2.19 -0.36
CA GLY A 360 21.50 0.76 -0.52
C GLY A 360 22.58 -0.15 0.06
N LYS A 361 23.60 0.39 0.74
CA LYS A 361 24.68 -0.42 1.33
C LYS A 361 24.17 -1.25 2.50
N LEU A 362 24.54 -2.53 2.52
CA LEU A 362 24.26 -3.45 3.61
C LEU A 362 24.88 -2.94 4.92
N LEU A 363 24.08 -2.92 5.98
CA LEU A 363 24.52 -2.61 7.35
C LEU A 363 24.61 -3.90 8.17
N TRP A 364 23.53 -4.69 8.18
CA TRP A 364 23.47 -6.00 8.80
C TRP A 364 22.29 -6.80 8.24
N TYR A 365 22.28 -8.11 8.47
CA TYR A 365 21.14 -8.98 8.20
C TYR A 365 20.96 -10.00 9.33
N TYR A 366 19.75 -10.54 9.46
CA TYR A 366 19.43 -11.67 10.34
C TYR A 366 18.51 -12.64 9.60
N GLN A 367 19.00 -13.85 9.31
CA GLN A 367 18.22 -14.89 8.64
C GLN A 367 17.35 -15.65 9.65
N MET A 368 16.06 -15.82 9.35
CA MET A 368 15.06 -16.42 10.24
C MET A 368 14.66 -17.83 9.83
N VAL A 369 14.94 -18.23 8.58
CA VAL A 369 14.82 -19.60 8.10
C VAL A 369 16.02 -19.90 7.22
N HIS A 370 16.76 -20.96 7.53
CA HIS A 370 17.87 -21.43 6.71
C HIS A 370 17.37 -22.39 5.65
N HIS A 371 17.71 -22.17 4.38
CA HIS A 371 17.33 -23.04 3.26
C HIS A 371 15.84 -23.43 3.29
N ASP A 372 14.96 -22.43 3.16
CA ASP A 372 13.50 -22.61 3.24
C ASP A 372 13.01 -23.62 2.19
N ILE A 373 12.07 -24.50 2.57
CA ILE A 373 11.31 -25.40 1.68
C ILE A 373 9.81 -25.45 2.07
N TRP A 374 9.34 -24.38 2.71
CA TRP A 374 8.07 -24.30 3.43
C TRP A 374 7.22 -23.07 3.09
N ASP A 375 7.73 -22.13 2.28
CA ASP A 375 7.09 -20.82 2.03
C ASP A 375 6.93 -20.03 3.35
N TYR A 376 7.99 -19.98 4.16
CA TYR A 376 8.05 -19.18 5.40
C TYR A 376 8.69 -17.81 5.18
N ASP A 377 8.16 -17.08 4.20
CA ASP A 377 8.44 -15.67 3.98
C ASP A 377 8.45 -14.84 5.27
N VAL A 378 9.44 -13.96 5.37
CA VAL A 378 9.43 -12.87 6.35
C VAL A 378 8.49 -11.79 5.81
N SER A 379 7.18 -11.97 6.01
CA SER A 379 6.18 -11.14 5.36
C SER A 379 5.65 -9.98 6.21
N ALA A 380 5.85 -9.98 7.53
CA ALA A 380 5.36 -8.87 8.35
C ALA A 380 6.18 -7.59 8.16
N PRO A 381 5.55 -6.41 8.17
CA PRO A 381 6.26 -5.14 8.22
C PRO A 381 7.08 -5.05 9.52
N PRO A 382 8.38 -4.72 9.48
CA PRO A 382 9.20 -4.65 10.69
C PRO A 382 8.76 -3.44 11.53
N ASN A 383 8.47 -3.65 12.82
CA ASN A 383 8.07 -2.56 13.73
C ASN A 383 9.31 -1.97 14.40
N LEU A 384 9.63 -0.70 14.10
CA LEU A 384 10.72 0.03 14.76
C LEU A 384 10.21 0.61 16.08
N ILE A 385 10.69 0.04 17.18
CA ILE A 385 10.16 0.30 18.51
C ILE A 385 11.30 0.66 19.48
N THR A 386 10.92 1.06 20.68
CA THR A 386 11.85 1.24 21.79
C THR A 386 11.53 0.24 22.89
N VAL A 387 12.49 -0.60 23.23
CA VAL A 387 12.37 -1.58 24.31
C VAL A 387 13.00 -1.01 25.57
N ARG A 388 12.24 -0.95 26.67
CA ARG A 388 12.74 -0.51 27.97
C ARG A 388 13.15 -1.71 28.81
N ARG A 389 14.44 -1.98 28.93
CA ARG A 389 14.92 -3.16 29.66
C ARG A 389 16.16 -2.83 30.47
N GLU A 390 16.21 -3.33 31.71
CA GLU A 390 17.36 -3.15 32.61
C GLU A 390 17.76 -1.66 32.78
N GLY A 391 16.75 -0.78 32.85
CA GLY A 391 16.95 0.67 32.98
C GLY A 391 17.43 1.38 31.71
N ARG A 392 17.53 0.69 30.57
CA ARG A 392 17.96 1.24 29.27
C ARG A 392 16.81 1.31 28.28
N GLU A 393 16.82 2.34 27.44
CA GLU A 393 15.99 2.41 26.23
C GLU A 393 16.82 1.87 25.06
N ILE A 394 16.38 0.76 24.48
CA ILE A 394 17.06 0.06 23.40
C ILE A 394 16.28 0.30 22.11
N PRO A 395 16.89 0.87 21.06
CA PRO A 395 16.27 0.98 19.75
C PRO A 395 16.17 -0.43 19.14
N ALA A 396 14.96 -0.93 18.99
CA ALA A 396 14.72 -2.31 18.59
C ALA A 396 13.85 -2.38 17.33
N VAL A 397 13.92 -3.53 16.67
CA VAL A 397 13.01 -3.92 15.59
C VAL A 397 12.36 -5.25 15.98
N ALA A 398 11.03 -5.28 15.94
CA ALA A 398 10.28 -6.51 16.12
C ALA A 398 9.81 -7.02 14.75
N GLN A 399 10.12 -8.27 14.46
CA GLN A 399 9.77 -8.95 13.22
C GLN A 399 8.86 -10.15 13.53
N VAL A 400 7.60 -10.02 13.14
CA VAL A 400 6.64 -11.14 13.15
C VAL A 400 6.90 -12.02 11.92
N THR A 401 6.69 -13.33 12.04
CA THR A 401 7.04 -14.30 10.99
C THR A 401 5.93 -15.32 10.75
N LYS A 402 5.94 -15.95 9.56
CA LYS A 402 5.01 -17.03 9.22
C LYS A 402 5.13 -18.24 10.15
N MET A 403 6.29 -18.46 10.78
CA MET A 403 6.46 -19.51 11.79
C MET A 403 5.62 -19.32 13.06
N GLY A 404 4.98 -18.17 13.25
CA GLY A 404 4.32 -17.81 14.51
C GLY A 404 5.29 -17.33 15.58
N PHE A 405 6.52 -16.99 15.19
CA PHE A 405 7.54 -16.40 16.05
C PHE A 405 7.61 -14.88 15.90
N VAL A 406 8.12 -14.22 16.94
CA VAL A 406 8.51 -12.81 16.90
C VAL A 406 9.99 -12.72 17.27
N PHE A 407 10.81 -12.20 16.36
CA PHE A 407 12.20 -11.89 16.63
C PHE A 407 12.30 -10.43 17.07
N ILE A 408 12.96 -10.18 18.18
CA ILE A 408 13.19 -8.82 18.70
C ILE A 408 14.69 -8.58 18.65
N LEU A 409 15.13 -7.70 17.76
CA LEU A 409 16.54 -7.43 17.49
C LEU A 409 16.88 -5.99 17.89
N ASP A 410 18.12 -5.74 18.32
CA ASP A 410 18.69 -4.40 18.30
C ASP A 410 18.71 -3.91 16.86
N ARG A 411 18.01 -2.80 16.57
CA ARG A 411 17.84 -2.37 15.17
C ARG A 411 19.12 -1.78 14.57
N LEU A 412 20.11 -1.43 15.38
CA LEU A 412 21.38 -0.88 14.93
C LEU A 412 22.36 -1.98 14.55
N THR A 413 22.29 -3.14 15.21
CA THR A 413 23.28 -4.21 15.02
C THR A 413 22.71 -5.54 14.52
N GLY A 414 21.39 -5.71 14.49
CA GLY A 414 20.73 -6.96 14.12
C GLY A 414 20.84 -8.08 15.17
N LYS A 415 21.36 -7.79 16.36
CA LYS A 415 21.59 -8.80 17.41
C LYS A 415 20.28 -9.07 18.15
N PRO A 416 19.91 -10.33 18.42
CA PRO A 416 18.74 -10.65 19.24
C PRO A 416 18.83 -10.04 20.65
N LEU A 417 17.74 -9.41 21.10
CA LEU A 417 17.61 -8.94 22.47
C LEU A 417 17.24 -10.07 23.44
N PHE A 418 16.65 -11.14 22.92
CA PHE A 418 16.35 -12.37 23.65
C PHE A 418 17.10 -13.55 23.02
N PRO A 419 17.41 -14.61 23.79
CA PRO A 419 18.09 -15.78 23.26
C PRO A 419 17.34 -16.40 22.08
N VAL A 420 18.11 -16.81 21.06
CA VAL A 420 17.64 -17.61 19.92
C VAL A 420 18.49 -18.87 19.88
N GLU A 421 17.85 -20.03 19.83
CA GLU A 421 18.51 -21.33 19.82
C GLU A 421 18.47 -21.94 18.42
N GLU A 422 19.60 -22.47 17.96
CA GLU A 422 19.64 -23.36 16.80
C GLU A 422 19.19 -24.75 17.23
N ARG A 423 18.05 -25.22 16.70
CA ARG A 423 17.50 -26.54 17.04
C ARG A 423 17.52 -27.47 15.82
N PRO A 424 17.90 -28.74 15.97
CA PRO A 424 17.82 -29.71 14.89
C PRO A 424 16.39 -29.86 14.34
N VAL A 425 16.25 -29.96 13.02
CA VAL A 425 14.96 -30.17 12.35
C VAL A 425 15.00 -31.41 11.46
N ALA A 426 13.83 -31.92 11.09
CA ALA A 426 13.72 -33.08 10.23
C ALA A 426 14.36 -32.82 8.84
N GLN A 427 15.05 -33.83 8.32
CA GLN A 427 15.74 -33.75 7.03
C GLN A 427 14.90 -34.38 5.92
N SER A 428 14.98 -33.82 4.71
CA SER A 428 14.18 -34.31 3.59
C SER A 428 14.62 -35.69 3.11
N LYS A 429 13.67 -36.44 2.56
CA LYS A 429 13.89 -37.71 1.85
C LYS A 429 13.58 -37.61 0.35
N VAL A 430 13.20 -36.42 -0.12
CA VAL A 430 12.92 -36.17 -1.54
C VAL A 430 14.25 -36.19 -2.30
N PRO A 431 14.37 -36.94 -3.42
CA PRO A 431 15.63 -37.06 -4.15
C PRO A 431 16.22 -35.70 -4.55
N GLY A 432 17.51 -35.53 -4.30
CA GLY A 432 18.28 -34.33 -4.65
C GLY A 432 18.07 -33.13 -3.72
N GLU A 433 17.00 -33.10 -2.93
CA GLU A 433 16.68 -31.98 -2.04
C GLU A 433 17.72 -31.83 -0.93
N ALA A 434 18.14 -30.59 -0.70
CA ALA A 434 18.92 -30.23 0.47
C ALA A 434 17.98 -29.73 1.57
N THR A 435 18.38 -29.94 2.82
CA THR A 435 17.75 -29.34 4.00
C THR A 435 18.84 -28.81 4.92
N TRP A 436 18.55 -27.75 5.66
CA TRP A 436 19.48 -27.25 6.68
C TRP A 436 19.35 -28.11 7.96
N PRO A 437 20.46 -28.42 8.65
CA PRO A 437 20.42 -29.30 9.83
C PRO A 437 19.68 -28.70 11.03
N THR A 438 19.69 -27.38 11.18
CA THR A 438 19.07 -26.65 12.29
C THR A 438 18.18 -25.51 11.82
N GLN A 439 17.37 -24.95 12.71
CA GLN A 439 16.67 -23.69 12.47
C GLN A 439 16.72 -22.81 13.73
N PRO A 440 16.60 -21.47 13.59
CA PRO A 440 16.57 -20.56 14.72
C PRO A 440 15.19 -20.57 15.40
N PHE A 441 15.18 -20.70 16.73
CA PHE A 441 13.99 -20.62 17.57
C PHE A 441 14.17 -19.55 18.64
N PRO A 442 13.44 -18.43 18.58
CA PRO A 442 13.47 -17.45 19.66
C PRO A 442 12.87 -18.08 20.93
N VAL A 443 13.59 -17.94 22.04
CA VAL A 443 13.13 -18.43 23.34
C VAL A 443 12.07 -17.48 23.92
N LYS A 444 12.20 -16.18 23.62
CA LYS A 444 11.23 -15.16 24.01
C LYS A 444 10.95 -14.15 22.87
N PRO A 445 9.67 -13.80 22.64
CA PRO A 445 8.49 -14.47 23.16
C PRO A 445 8.40 -15.93 22.72
N PRO A 446 7.69 -16.78 23.49
CA PRO A 446 7.39 -18.14 23.04
C PRO A 446 6.57 -18.09 21.74
N PRO A 447 6.45 -19.23 21.02
CA PRO A 447 5.61 -19.31 19.83
C PRO A 447 4.18 -18.80 20.11
N LEU A 448 3.69 -17.88 19.28
CA LEU A 448 2.37 -17.28 19.48
C LEU A 448 1.24 -18.12 18.87
N ALA A 449 1.56 -18.88 17.82
CA ALA A 449 0.68 -19.84 17.15
C ALA A 449 1.12 -21.27 17.47
N LYS A 450 0.20 -22.23 17.35
CA LYS A 450 0.56 -23.66 17.35
C LYS A 450 1.57 -23.98 16.25
N ILE A 451 2.63 -24.70 16.63
CA ILE A 451 3.74 -25.12 15.76
C ILE A 451 3.83 -26.65 15.58
N SER A 452 2.88 -27.39 16.12
CA SER A 452 2.78 -28.85 16.00
C SER A 452 1.35 -29.32 16.24
N VAL A 453 1.05 -30.52 15.74
CA VAL A 453 -0.25 -31.18 15.90
C VAL A 453 -0.06 -32.69 15.99
N THR A 454 -0.73 -33.32 16.94
CA THR A 454 -0.74 -34.77 17.19
C THR A 454 -2.16 -35.34 17.06
N LEU A 455 -2.31 -36.67 17.18
CA LEU A 455 -3.64 -37.31 17.18
C LEU A 455 -4.54 -36.81 18.32
N ASP A 456 -3.96 -36.43 19.45
CA ASP A 456 -4.69 -35.92 20.61
C ASP A 456 -5.23 -34.49 20.39
N ASP A 457 -4.58 -33.73 19.49
CA ASP A 457 -4.98 -32.37 19.13
C ASP A 457 -6.11 -32.33 18.10
N VAL A 458 -6.48 -33.47 17.50
CA VAL A 458 -7.51 -33.51 16.45
C VAL A 458 -8.84 -33.02 17.01
N THR A 459 -9.47 -32.13 16.25
CA THR A 459 -10.70 -31.43 16.61
C THR A 459 -11.81 -32.37 17.12
N THR A 460 -12.58 -31.90 18.09
CA THR A 460 -13.79 -32.55 18.60
C THR A 460 -14.99 -31.62 18.53
N VAL A 461 -14.89 -30.50 17.80
CA VAL A 461 -15.96 -29.49 17.69
C VAL A 461 -17.26 -30.09 17.15
N THR A 462 -17.16 -31.06 16.23
CA THR A 462 -18.26 -31.93 15.82
C THR A 462 -17.75 -33.35 15.56
N PRO A 463 -18.58 -34.40 15.76
CA PRO A 463 -18.22 -35.77 15.38
C PRO A 463 -17.85 -35.93 13.90
N GLN A 464 -18.52 -35.17 13.02
CA GLN A 464 -18.30 -35.18 11.58
C GLN A 464 -16.92 -34.60 11.22
N SER A 465 -16.58 -33.44 11.80
CA SER A 465 -15.27 -32.81 11.63
C SER A 465 -14.15 -33.71 12.12
N ARG A 466 -14.30 -34.28 13.32
CA ARG A 466 -13.33 -35.25 13.88
C ARG A 466 -13.12 -36.43 12.95
N LYS A 467 -14.20 -37.05 12.48
CA LYS A 467 -14.13 -38.19 11.56
C LYS A 467 -13.42 -37.81 10.26
N TYR A 468 -13.79 -36.68 9.66
CA TYR A 468 -13.15 -36.19 8.44
C TYR A 468 -11.64 -36.01 8.63
N CYS A 469 -11.23 -35.33 9.70
CA CYS A 469 -9.84 -35.03 9.97
C CYS A 469 -9.01 -36.29 10.24
N LEU A 470 -9.56 -37.27 10.97
CA LEU A 470 -8.89 -38.56 11.20
C LEU A 470 -8.77 -39.38 9.92
N ASP A 471 -9.84 -39.49 9.13
CA ASP A 471 -9.85 -40.26 7.88
C ASP A 471 -8.88 -39.70 6.85
N ASN A 472 -8.75 -38.37 6.77
CA ASN A 472 -7.96 -37.71 5.74
C ASN A 472 -6.51 -37.45 6.18
N PHE A 473 -6.27 -37.13 7.46
CA PHE A 473 -4.97 -36.64 7.91
C PHE A 473 -4.38 -37.42 9.08
N GLY A 474 -5.15 -38.28 9.76
CA GLY A 474 -4.69 -38.98 10.97
C GLY A 474 -3.41 -39.79 10.77
N ALA A 475 -3.25 -40.44 9.60
CA ALA A 475 -2.05 -41.19 9.24
C ALA A 475 -0.81 -40.32 8.97
N SER A 476 -1.00 -39.01 8.77
CA SER A 476 0.06 -38.03 8.55
C SER A 476 0.47 -37.32 9.84
N LEU A 477 -0.11 -37.68 10.99
CA LEU A 477 0.22 -37.12 12.30
C LEU A 477 1.25 -38.00 13.04
N PRO A 478 2.17 -37.40 13.81
CA PRO A 478 2.27 -35.97 14.12
C PRO A 478 2.81 -35.12 12.95
N GLY A 479 2.37 -33.86 12.90
CA GLY A 479 2.89 -32.83 11.99
C GLY A 479 3.41 -31.62 12.77
N GLY A 480 4.23 -30.79 12.13
CA GLY A 480 4.77 -29.61 12.80
C GLY A 480 5.62 -28.71 11.92
N ILE A 481 6.14 -27.66 12.54
CA ILE A 481 7.00 -26.67 11.89
C ILE A 481 8.25 -27.32 11.35
N TYR A 482 8.70 -26.87 10.18
CA TYR A 482 9.88 -27.42 9.49
C TYR A 482 9.80 -28.92 9.17
N THR A 483 8.58 -29.47 9.02
CA THR A 483 8.39 -30.84 8.53
C THR A 483 8.59 -30.84 7.02
N PRO A 484 9.56 -31.56 6.45
CA PRO A 484 9.71 -31.66 5.00
C PRO A 484 8.48 -32.32 4.35
N TRP A 485 8.18 -31.92 3.11
CA TRP A 485 7.11 -32.54 2.32
C TRP A 485 7.47 -33.99 1.97
N GLY A 486 6.57 -34.92 2.28
CA GLY A 486 6.79 -36.35 2.02
C GLY A 486 6.73 -36.69 0.52
N LEU A 487 7.39 -37.78 0.11
CA LEU A 487 7.38 -38.26 -1.28
C LEU A 487 6.21 -39.21 -1.57
N THR A 488 5.96 -40.15 -0.64
CA THR A 488 4.93 -41.20 -0.79
C THR A 488 3.72 -40.93 0.08
N ASN A 489 3.94 -40.31 1.24
CA ASN A 489 2.91 -40.00 2.21
C ASN A 489 2.73 -38.48 2.29
N MET A 490 1.50 -38.05 2.58
CA MET A 490 1.20 -36.66 2.87
C MET A 490 1.84 -36.24 4.20
N SER A 491 2.38 -35.03 4.24
CA SER A 491 2.85 -34.34 5.44
C SER A 491 1.80 -33.32 5.90
N VAL A 492 1.77 -33.07 7.22
CA VAL A 492 1.07 -31.94 7.83
C VAL A 492 2.12 -30.95 8.35
N GLU A 493 2.03 -29.71 7.91
CA GLU A 493 2.87 -28.60 8.32
C GLU A 493 2.06 -27.63 9.20
N MET A 494 2.65 -27.19 10.31
CA MET A 494 2.00 -26.28 11.26
C MET A 494 3.01 -25.28 11.84
N PRO A 495 2.82 -23.95 11.69
CA PRO A 495 1.77 -23.30 10.90
C PRO A 495 1.92 -23.60 9.41
N GLY A 496 0.83 -23.54 8.64
CA GLY A 496 0.89 -23.76 7.20
C GLY A 496 1.46 -22.55 6.44
N THR A 497 1.41 -22.58 5.11
CA THR A 497 2.01 -21.53 4.24
C THR A 497 1.45 -20.10 4.40
N LEU A 498 0.26 -19.91 5.01
CA LEU A 498 -0.23 -18.57 5.38
C LEU A 498 0.33 -18.07 6.72
N GLY A 499 1.00 -18.96 7.45
CA GLY A 499 1.70 -18.69 8.68
C GLY A 499 0.82 -18.47 9.90
N GLY A 500 1.48 -18.47 11.07
CA GLY A 500 0.97 -17.94 12.32
C GLY A 500 0.80 -16.43 12.21
N GLY A 501 1.88 -15.70 11.94
CA GLY A 501 1.83 -14.30 11.51
C GLY A 501 1.93 -14.18 9.99
N ASN A 502 1.52 -13.03 9.43
CA ASN A 502 1.68 -12.75 8.00
C ASN A 502 1.92 -11.24 7.78
N TRP A 503 1.66 -10.72 6.57
CA TRP A 503 1.80 -9.31 6.19
C TRP A 503 1.00 -8.37 7.10
N SER A 504 -0.02 -8.88 7.80
CA SER A 504 -0.76 -8.17 8.84
C SER A 504 0.15 -7.56 9.89
N GLY A 505 1.28 -8.16 10.25
CA GLY A 505 2.25 -7.62 11.21
C GLY A 505 1.68 -7.32 12.59
N SER A 506 2.19 -6.27 13.25
CA SER A 506 1.83 -5.95 14.63
C SER A 506 1.64 -4.45 14.88
N SER A 507 1.04 -4.09 16.01
CA SER A 507 0.99 -2.71 16.51
C SER A 507 1.63 -2.59 17.89
N PHE A 508 2.15 -1.41 18.22
CA PHE A 508 2.89 -1.17 19.46
C PHE A 508 2.21 -0.10 20.32
N ASN A 509 2.21 -0.26 21.64
CA ASN A 509 1.84 0.82 22.56
C ASN A 509 3.03 1.20 23.46
N PRO A 510 3.66 2.38 23.24
CA PRO A 510 4.86 2.79 23.96
C PRO A 510 4.62 3.04 25.46
N SER A 511 3.41 3.42 25.85
CA SER A 511 3.08 3.66 27.26
C SER A 511 2.96 2.36 28.05
N LEU A 512 2.46 1.29 27.41
CA LEU A 512 2.39 -0.04 28.02
C LEU A 512 3.69 -0.84 27.85
N GLY A 513 4.46 -0.56 26.79
CA GLY A 513 5.57 -1.40 26.35
C GLY A 513 5.09 -2.71 25.74
N TYR A 514 3.87 -2.72 25.17
CA TYR A 514 3.23 -3.94 24.64
C TYR A 514 3.24 -3.95 23.12
N LEU A 515 3.56 -5.10 22.55
CA LEU A 515 3.40 -5.41 21.12
C LEU A 515 2.15 -6.29 20.92
N PHE A 516 1.24 -5.89 20.04
CA PHE A 516 0.00 -6.61 19.75
C PHE A 516 0.10 -7.36 18.43
N VAL A 517 0.01 -8.68 18.48
CA VAL A 517 0.19 -9.57 17.33
C VAL A 517 -1.04 -10.47 17.19
N ASN A 518 -1.74 -10.38 16.06
CA ASN A 518 -2.74 -11.37 15.69
C ASN A 518 -2.07 -12.56 14.99
N VAL A 519 -2.52 -13.76 15.32
CA VAL A 519 -2.06 -15.00 14.70
C VAL A 519 -3.22 -15.85 14.20
N SER A 520 -2.96 -16.62 13.15
CA SER A 520 -3.87 -17.60 12.56
C SER A 520 -3.34 -19.01 12.78
N GLU A 521 -4.19 -19.95 13.17
CA GLU A 521 -3.80 -21.35 13.34
C GLU A 521 -4.48 -22.20 12.27
N ALA A 522 -3.94 -22.14 11.04
CA ALA A 522 -4.34 -23.01 9.94
C ALA A 522 -3.10 -23.72 9.37
N GLY A 523 -3.08 -25.05 9.47
CA GLY A 523 -1.98 -25.87 8.94
C GLY A 523 -2.05 -26.01 7.42
N ALA A 524 -0.99 -26.57 6.83
CA ALA A 524 -0.94 -26.95 5.42
C ALA A 524 -0.73 -28.45 5.27
N VAL A 525 -1.20 -29.01 4.16
CA VAL A 525 -1.10 -30.45 3.86
C VAL A 525 -0.60 -30.67 2.45
N GLY A 526 0.22 -31.69 2.21
CA GLY A 526 0.68 -32.01 0.87
C GLY A 526 1.81 -33.02 0.84
N PHE A 527 2.24 -33.36 -0.37
CA PHE A 527 3.38 -34.22 -0.67
C PHE A 527 4.06 -33.75 -1.96
N MET A 528 5.31 -34.15 -2.16
CA MET A 528 6.06 -33.85 -3.38
C MET A 528 5.72 -34.85 -4.48
N LYS A 529 5.15 -34.35 -5.59
CA LYS A 529 4.84 -35.15 -6.76
C LYS A 529 5.96 -35.03 -7.80
N PRO A 530 6.57 -36.14 -8.26
CA PRO A 530 7.56 -36.11 -9.33
C PRO A 530 6.94 -35.59 -10.63
N GLN A 531 7.72 -34.80 -11.37
CA GLN A 531 7.34 -34.24 -12.66
C GLN A 531 8.01 -35.01 -13.81
N PRO A 532 7.46 -34.94 -15.04
CA PRO A 532 8.11 -35.49 -16.22
C PRO A 532 9.53 -34.94 -16.40
N ALA A 533 10.43 -35.75 -16.96
CA ALA A 533 11.78 -35.31 -17.28
C ALA A 533 11.77 -34.07 -18.20
N GLY A 534 12.61 -33.08 -17.91
CA GLY A 534 12.65 -31.80 -18.62
C GLY A 534 11.64 -30.75 -18.13
N SER A 535 10.81 -31.07 -17.12
CA SER A 535 10.03 -30.06 -16.40
C SER A 535 10.93 -29.05 -15.68
N ALA A 536 10.43 -27.84 -15.45
CA ALA A 536 11.20 -26.78 -14.78
C ALA A 536 11.66 -27.20 -13.37
N GLU A 537 10.79 -27.89 -12.63
CA GLU A 537 11.11 -28.50 -11.34
C GLU A 537 10.92 -30.01 -11.42
N ALA A 538 11.82 -30.78 -10.78
CA ALA A 538 11.74 -32.24 -10.74
C ALA A 538 10.59 -32.72 -9.83
N TYR A 539 10.23 -31.93 -8.81
CA TYR A 539 9.14 -32.21 -7.89
C TYR A 539 8.32 -30.95 -7.62
N VAL A 540 7.00 -31.11 -7.50
CA VAL A 540 6.06 -30.02 -7.20
C VAL A 540 5.15 -30.44 -6.06
N ARG A 541 4.93 -29.55 -5.09
CA ARG A 541 4.02 -29.81 -3.98
C ARG A 541 2.60 -30.00 -4.49
N SER A 542 1.95 -31.08 -4.06
CA SER A 542 0.63 -31.48 -4.54
C SER A 542 -0.21 -32.11 -3.44
N SER A 543 -1.52 -32.13 -3.66
CA SER A 543 -2.50 -32.87 -2.87
C SER A 543 -3.77 -33.07 -3.71
N LYS A 544 -4.71 -33.89 -3.23
CA LYS A 544 -6.03 -33.99 -3.87
C LYS A 544 -6.87 -32.71 -3.76
N TRP A 545 -6.54 -31.79 -2.85
CA TRP A 545 -7.19 -30.49 -2.66
C TRP A 545 -6.44 -29.33 -3.32
N GLY A 546 -5.36 -29.60 -4.06
CA GLY A 546 -4.53 -28.60 -4.74
C GLY A 546 -3.16 -28.36 -4.08
N GLY A 547 -2.34 -27.52 -4.72
CA GLY A 547 -0.94 -27.27 -4.34
C GLY A 547 -0.75 -26.47 -3.05
N TYR A 548 -1.75 -25.69 -2.63
CA TYR A 548 -1.73 -24.88 -1.40
C TYR A 548 -2.80 -25.33 -0.38
N ALA A 549 -3.07 -26.64 -0.35
CA ALA A 549 -4.10 -27.22 0.52
C ALA A 549 -3.83 -26.98 2.01
N ARG A 550 -4.91 -26.89 2.78
CA ARG A 550 -4.93 -26.56 4.21
C ARG A 550 -5.37 -27.76 5.06
N PHE A 551 -4.94 -27.75 6.31
CA PHE A 551 -5.31 -28.74 7.33
C PHE A 551 -6.66 -28.35 7.98
N TRP A 552 -7.75 -28.53 7.25
CA TRP A 552 -9.12 -28.26 7.70
C TRP A 552 -10.11 -29.27 7.11
N ASP A 553 -11.34 -29.28 7.62
CA ASP A 553 -12.43 -30.07 7.07
C ASP A 553 -13.17 -29.38 5.90
N ASP A 554 -14.21 -30.02 5.36
CA ASP A 554 -15.02 -29.49 4.25
C ASP A 554 -15.87 -28.25 4.63
N HIS A 555 -15.97 -27.92 5.93
CA HIS A 555 -16.57 -26.66 6.40
C HIS A 555 -15.50 -25.59 6.67
N HIS A 556 -14.25 -25.87 6.31
CA HIS A 556 -13.07 -25.04 6.61
C HIS A 556 -12.81 -24.82 8.10
N TYR A 557 -13.23 -25.77 8.95
CA TYR A 557 -12.78 -25.82 10.34
C TYR A 557 -11.40 -26.45 10.41
N PRO A 558 -10.37 -25.75 10.95
CA PRO A 558 -9.07 -26.34 11.15
C PRO A 558 -9.15 -27.66 11.93
N CYS A 559 -8.36 -28.63 11.50
CA CYS A 559 -8.47 -30.00 11.98
C CYS A 559 -7.90 -30.22 13.39
N GLN A 560 -7.27 -29.20 13.99
CA GLN A 560 -6.88 -29.17 15.40
C GLN A 560 -7.93 -28.47 16.28
N GLN A 561 -7.89 -28.68 17.58
CA GLN A 561 -8.79 -27.99 18.53
C GLN A 561 -8.63 -26.45 18.49
N PRO A 562 -9.73 -25.68 18.64
CA PRO A 562 -9.67 -24.24 18.82
C PRO A 562 -8.92 -23.84 20.12
N PRO A 563 -8.42 -22.60 20.25
CA PRO A 563 -8.66 -21.47 19.35
C PRO A 563 -7.94 -21.61 18.00
N TRP A 564 -8.56 -21.12 16.92
CA TRP A 564 -7.99 -21.13 15.57
C TRP A 564 -7.37 -19.79 15.14
N GLY A 565 -7.37 -18.83 16.05
CA GLY A 565 -6.79 -17.51 15.86
C GLY A 565 -6.87 -16.72 17.16
N ASP A 566 -5.85 -15.91 17.40
CA ASP A 566 -5.67 -15.19 18.66
C ASP A 566 -5.11 -13.79 18.43
N LEU A 567 -5.46 -12.87 19.34
CA LEU A 567 -4.78 -11.60 19.53
C LEU A 567 -3.92 -11.70 20.79
N ASN A 568 -2.63 -11.41 20.66
CA ASN A 568 -1.65 -11.54 21.73
C ASN A 568 -1.07 -10.18 22.08
N ALA A 569 -0.81 -9.93 23.36
CA ALA A 569 0.05 -8.83 23.79
C ALA A 569 1.35 -9.39 24.38
N ILE A 570 2.49 -8.92 23.88
CA ILE A 570 3.81 -9.27 24.40
C ILE A 570 4.33 -8.09 25.23
N ASP A 571 4.71 -8.33 26.48
CA ASP A 571 5.48 -7.36 27.27
C ASP A 571 6.93 -7.37 26.79
N LEU A 572 7.33 -6.32 26.08
CA LEU A 572 8.65 -6.23 25.46
C LEU A 572 9.79 -6.08 26.48
N ARG A 573 9.49 -5.76 27.75
CA ARG A 573 10.50 -5.69 28.81
C ARG A 573 11.01 -7.08 29.19
N THR A 574 10.10 -8.05 29.23
CA THR A 574 10.37 -9.42 29.70
C THR A 574 10.41 -10.43 28.55
N GLY A 575 9.79 -10.10 27.41
CA GLY A 575 9.55 -11.00 26.31
C GLY A 575 8.39 -11.97 26.56
N GLU A 576 7.59 -11.78 27.61
CA GLU A 576 6.48 -12.70 27.96
C GLU A 576 5.16 -12.27 27.32
N VAL A 577 4.25 -13.23 27.12
CA VAL A 577 2.88 -12.94 26.72
C VAL A 577 2.14 -12.35 27.93
N ALA A 578 1.78 -11.07 27.87
CA ALA A 578 1.02 -10.37 28.91
C ALA A 578 -0.44 -10.82 28.96
N TRP A 579 -1.04 -11.05 27.78
CA TRP A 579 -2.36 -11.66 27.64
C TRP A 579 -2.53 -12.24 26.24
N LYS A 580 -3.44 -13.21 26.13
CA LYS A 580 -3.86 -13.88 24.89
C LYS A 580 -5.39 -13.95 24.87
N ALA A 581 -6.01 -13.56 23.75
CA ALA A 581 -7.46 -13.55 23.59
C ALA A 581 -7.86 -14.20 22.25
N PRO A 582 -8.79 -15.18 22.24
CA PRO A 582 -9.32 -15.75 21.01
C PRO A 582 -9.89 -14.64 20.11
N LEU A 583 -9.40 -14.59 18.87
CA LEU A 583 -9.73 -13.54 17.91
C LEU A 583 -10.69 -14.11 16.86
N GLY A 584 -11.94 -13.67 16.93
CA GLY A 584 -13.01 -14.10 16.02
C GLY A 584 -13.82 -15.30 16.53
N VAL A 585 -14.91 -15.59 15.82
CA VAL A 585 -15.85 -16.67 16.14
C VAL A 585 -16.34 -17.35 14.87
N VAL A 586 -16.74 -18.62 15.00
CA VAL A 586 -17.56 -19.31 13.99
C VAL A 586 -19.01 -19.30 14.47
N ASP A 587 -19.86 -18.54 13.78
CA ASP A 587 -21.26 -18.29 14.17
C ASP A 587 -22.05 -19.59 14.38
N ASP A 588 -21.89 -20.59 13.50
CA ASP A 588 -22.58 -21.88 13.59
C ASP A 588 -22.14 -22.74 14.79
N LEU A 589 -20.92 -22.58 15.27
CA LEU A 589 -20.40 -23.29 16.45
C LEU A 589 -20.77 -22.54 17.73
N GLU A 590 -20.74 -21.21 17.71
CA GLU A 590 -21.20 -20.37 18.82
C GLU A 590 -22.69 -20.60 19.11
N ALA A 591 -23.52 -20.71 18.06
CA ALA A 591 -24.93 -21.06 18.19
C ALA A 591 -25.18 -22.45 18.83
N LYS A 592 -24.19 -23.35 18.76
CA LYS A 592 -24.21 -24.68 19.41
C LYS A 592 -23.62 -24.67 20.82
N GLY A 593 -23.30 -23.50 21.37
CA GLY A 593 -22.75 -23.34 22.71
C GLY A 593 -21.23 -23.56 22.81
N ILE A 594 -20.53 -23.69 21.68
CA ILE A 594 -19.06 -23.75 21.67
C ILE A 594 -18.54 -22.32 21.86
N ALA A 595 -17.83 -22.10 22.97
CA ALA A 595 -17.25 -20.80 23.31
C ALA A 595 -16.25 -20.30 22.23
N LYS A 596 -15.89 -19.01 22.29
CA LYS A 596 -15.06 -18.29 21.31
C LYS A 596 -13.97 -19.16 20.69
N THR A 597 -14.23 -19.61 19.46
CA THR A 597 -13.37 -20.56 18.74
C THR A 597 -12.10 -19.93 18.21
N GLY A 598 -11.99 -18.60 18.21
CA GLY A 598 -11.08 -17.93 17.29
C GLY A 598 -11.42 -18.24 15.84
N ILE A 599 -10.79 -17.52 14.92
CA ILE A 599 -10.78 -17.89 13.51
C ILE A 599 -9.57 -17.27 12.84
N TYR A 600 -9.11 -17.89 11.76
CA TYR A 600 -8.02 -17.36 10.95
C TYR A 600 -8.32 -15.93 10.49
N SER A 601 -7.25 -15.12 10.43
CA SER A 601 -7.30 -13.70 10.15
C SER A 601 -6.22 -13.28 9.16
N LEU A 602 -6.55 -12.30 8.32
CA LEU A 602 -5.65 -11.53 7.47
C LEU A 602 -6.01 -10.05 7.63
N GLY A 603 -5.02 -9.18 7.77
CA GLY A 603 -5.21 -7.79 8.21
C GLY A 603 -4.73 -7.59 9.65
N GLY A 604 -4.09 -6.45 9.89
CA GLY A 604 -3.42 -6.16 11.16
C GLY A 604 -4.23 -5.30 12.13
N SER A 605 -3.64 -5.03 13.28
CA SER A 605 -4.19 -4.13 14.29
C SER A 605 -3.55 -2.74 14.27
N ILE A 606 -4.21 -1.78 14.94
CA ILE A 606 -3.62 -0.52 15.41
C ILE A 606 -3.83 -0.38 16.90
N ALA A 607 -2.94 0.35 17.57
CA ALA A 607 -3.05 0.72 18.98
C ALA A 607 -3.26 2.24 19.13
N THR A 608 -3.94 2.66 20.20
CA THR A 608 -4.19 4.08 20.47
C THR A 608 -3.85 4.47 21.90
N ALA A 609 -3.54 5.76 22.12
CA ALA A 609 -3.38 6.33 23.46
C ALA A 609 -4.68 6.31 24.29
N GLY A 610 -5.83 6.08 23.66
CA GLY A 610 -7.11 5.79 24.32
C GLY A 610 -7.14 4.45 25.06
N GLY A 611 -6.07 3.64 24.99
CA GLY A 611 -5.99 2.34 25.63
C GLY A 611 -6.67 1.22 24.84
N LEU A 612 -6.86 1.40 23.53
CA LEU A 612 -7.57 0.47 22.66
C LEU A 612 -6.67 -0.14 21.59
N VAL A 613 -6.98 -1.38 21.21
CA VAL A 613 -6.49 -2.07 20.01
C VAL A 613 -7.66 -2.34 19.07
N PHE A 614 -7.61 -1.80 17.84
CA PHE A 614 -8.63 -2.02 16.82
C PHE A 614 -8.15 -3.04 15.79
N ILE A 615 -9.03 -3.96 15.38
CA ILE A 615 -8.73 -5.00 14.38
C ILE A 615 -10.01 -5.50 13.70
N GLY A 616 -9.95 -5.75 12.38
CA GLY A 616 -11.06 -6.30 11.59
C GLY A 616 -10.70 -7.55 10.75
N GLY A 617 -9.47 -8.05 10.86
CA GLY A 617 -8.90 -9.03 9.93
C GLY A 617 -9.48 -10.44 9.96
N THR A 618 -10.43 -10.73 10.85
CA THR A 618 -11.04 -12.05 10.95
C THR A 618 -12.06 -12.28 9.85
N VAL A 619 -12.20 -13.53 9.43
CA VAL A 619 -13.14 -13.91 8.36
C VAL A 619 -14.60 -13.97 8.79
N ASP A 620 -14.88 -13.62 10.04
CA ASP A 620 -16.23 -13.58 10.61
C ASP A 620 -16.93 -12.24 10.41
N HIS A 621 -16.38 -11.40 9.52
CA HIS A 621 -16.91 -10.10 9.09
C HIS A 621 -17.18 -9.15 10.26
N ARG A 622 -16.24 -9.01 11.20
CA ARG A 622 -16.43 -8.17 12.39
C ARG A 622 -15.26 -7.24 12.64
N PHE A 623 -15.57 -5.96 12.88
CA PHE A 623 -14.61 -4.96 13.32
C PHE A 623 -14.68 -4.79 14.83
N ARG A 624 -13.53 -4.84 15.52
CA ARG A 624 -13.47 -4.94 16.98
C ARG A 624 -12.57 -3.90 17.61
N ALA A 625 -12.84 -3.61 18.88
CA ALA A 625 -11.94 -2.89 19.77
C ALA A 625 -11.71 -3.69 21.06
N PHE A 626 -10.45 -3.85 21.44
CA PHE A 626 -10.01 -4.52 22.66
C PHE A 626 -9.37 -3.51 23.62
N ASP A 627 -9.51 -3.73 24.92
CA ASP A 627 -8.72 -3.07 25.94
C ASP A 627 -7.25 -3.51 25.81
N ALA A 628 -6.35 -2.55 25.56
CA ALA A 628 -4.95 -2.81 25.27
C ALA A 628 -4.18 -3.44 26.45
N ARG A 629 -4.64 -3.25 27.69
CA ARG A 629 -3.97 -3.77 28.88
C ARG A 629 -4.43 -5.18 29.22
N THR A 630 -5.68 -5.51 28.96
CA THR A 630 -6.33 -6.73 29.47
C THR A 630 -6.74 -7.71 28.38
N GLY A 631 -6.80 -7.29 27.11
CA GLY A 631 -7.29 -8.13 26.01
C GLY A 631 -8.80 -8.32 26.00
N LYS A 632 -9.55 -7.60 26.84
CA LYS A 632 -11.01 -7.67 26.88
C LYS A 632 -11.61 -6.99 25.65
N GLU A 633 -12.44 -7.70 24.90
CA GLU A 633 -13.26 -7.11 23.83
C GLU A 633 -14.27 -6.12 24.43
N LEU A 634 -14.25 -4.87 23.94
CA LEU A 634 -15.10 -3.78 24.46
C LEU A 634 -16.15 -3.31 23.46
N TRP A 635 -15.95 -3.57 22.17
CA TRP A 635 -16.85 -3.14 21.11
C TRP A 635 -16.66 -4.03 19.88
N VAL A 636 -17.77 -4.26 19.17
CA VAL A 636 -17.81 -5.00 17.91
C VAL A 636 -18.89 -4.42 17.01
N ASP A 637 -18.64 -4.40 15.70
CA ASP A 637 -19.62 -4.12 14.66
C ASP A 637 -19.52 -5.19 13.56
N LYS A 638 -20.66 -5.58 12.98
CA LYS A 638 -20.70 -6.55 11.86
C LYS A 638 -20.51 -5.77 10.56
N LEU A 639 -19.63 -6.27 9.71
CA LEU A 639 -19.28 -5.72 8.41
C LEU A 639 -20.01 -6.47 7.29
N GLU A 640 -20.09 -5.83 6.14
CA GLU A 640 -20.66 -6.38 4.90
C GLU A 640 -19.80 -7.51 4.32
N SER A 641 -18.50 -7.52 4.62
CA SER A 641 -17.54 -8.53 4.16
C SER A 641 -16.33 -8.59 5.09
N ASN A 642 -15.28 -9.28 4.67
CA ASN A 642 -14.01 -9.28 5.39
C ASN A 642 -13.32 -7.92 5.34
N ALA A 643 -12.70 -7.55 6.45
CA ALA A 643 -11.79 -6.43 6.51
C ALA A 643 -10.35 -6.92 6.48
N HIS A 644 -9.89 -7.39 5.31
CA HIS A 644 -8.54 -7.90 5.13
C HIS A 644 -7.44 -6.83 5.30
N ALA A 645 -7.78 -5.55 5.50
CA ALA A 645 -6.84 -4.45 5.70
C ALA A 645 -6.45 -4.21 7.18
N THR A 646 -5.41 -3.41 7.38
CA THR A 646 -5.13 -2.79 8.69
C THR A 646 -5.96 -1.50 8.83
N PRO A 647 -6.70 -1.29 9.93
CA PRO A 647 -7.45 -0.06 10.15
C PRO A 647 -6.51 1.14 10.35
N MET A 648 -7.05 2.34 10.30
CA MET A 648 -6.31 3.58 10.59
C MET A 648 -7.18 4.56 11.38
N THR A 649 -6.57 5.54 12.03
CA THR A 649 -7.32 6.56 12.79
C THR A 649 -6.72 7.95 12.61
N TYR A 650 -7.57 8.98 12.68
CA TYR A 650 -7.14 10.38 12.56
C TYR A 650 -8.12 11.31 13.27
N LEU A 651 -7.72 12.58 13.42
CA LEU A 651 -8.59 13.65 13.89
C LEU A 651 -9.10 14.47 12.70
N GLY A 652 -10.42 14.57 12.55
CA GLY A 652 -11.07 15.42 11.57
C GLY A 652 -10.68 16.88 11.77
N LYS A 653 -10.28 17.55 10.69
CA LYS A 653 -9.77 18.93 10.72
C LYS A 653 -10.87 19.94 11.10
N LYS A 654 -12.08 19.75 10.57
CA LYS A 654 -13.27 20.60 10.72
C LYS A 654 -14.04 20.26 11.99
N THR A 655 -14.44 19.00 12.18
CA THR A 655 -15.29 18.58 13.31
C THR A 655 -14.51 18.29 14.60
N LYS A 656 -13.17 18.14 14.53
CA LYS A 656 -12.33 17.70 15.66
C LYS A 656 -12.77 16.36 16.27
N LYS A 657 -13.48 15.54 15.49
CA LYS A 657 -13.82 14.17 15.85
C LYS A 657 -12.70 13.23 15.45
N GLN A 658 -12.38 12.28 16.30
CA GLN A 658 -11.52 11.15 15.96
C GLN A 658 -12.35 10.16 15.14
N PHE A 659 -11.79 9.75 14.00
CA PHE A 659 -12.34 8.73 13.13
C PHE A 659 -11.46 7.49 13.18
N VAL A 660 -12.07 6.31 13.08
CA VAL A 660 -11.37 5.03 12.84
C VAL A 660 -11.93 4.46 11.55
N VAL A 661 -11.06 4.12 10.60
CA VAL A 661 -11.45 3.73 9.24
C VAL A 661 -10.88 2.37 8.89
N ILE A 662 -11.67 1.56 8.19
CA ILE A 662 -11.29 0.22 7.74
C ILE A 662 -11.81 -0.03 6.32
N ALA A 663 -10.97 -0.65 5.49
CA ALA A 663 -11.34 -1.15 4.18
C ALA A 663 -11.99 -2.54 4.32
N VAL A 664 -13.11 -2.74 3.62
CA VAL A 664 -13.96 -3.93 3.70
C VAL A 664 -14.26 -4.39 2.29
N GLY A 665 -14.00 -5.65 1.96
CA GLY A 665 -14.30 -6.16 0.64
C GLY A 665 -14.21 -7.68 0.52
N PRO A 666 -14.83 -8.24 -0.53
CA PRO A 666 -14.82 -9.67 -0.80
C PRO A 666 -13.44 -10.19 -1.26
N GLY A 667 -13.34 -11.51 -1.42
CA GLY A 667 -12.15 -12.19 -1.92
C GLY A 667 -11.08 -12.46 -0.86
N GLY A 668 -9.86 -12.78 -1.31
CA GLY A 668 -8.74 -13.19 -0.47
C GLY A 668 -8.66 -14.70 -0.22
N TYR A 669 -7.57 -15.11 0.43
CA TYR A 669 -7.22 -16.53 0.63
C TYR A 669 -8.25 -17.35 1.43
N PHE A 670 -9.13 -16.70 2.17
CA PHE A 670 -10.02 -17.35 3.12
C PHE A 670 -11.51 -17.16 2.81
N ASN A 671 -11.87 -16.41 1.77
CA ASN A 671 -13.27 -16.13 1.48
C ASN A 671 -13.61 -16.31 0.00
N PRO A 672 -14.41 -17.33 -0.34
CA PRO A 672 -14.92 -17.51 -1.69
C PRO A 672 -16.13 -16.60 -1.99
N ASP A 673 -16.72 -15.92 -0.99
CA ASP A 673 -17.79 -14.96 -1.23
C ASP A 673 -17.25 -13.74 -1.97
N THR A 674 -17.84 -13.52 -3.13
CA THR A 674 -17.50 -12.50 -4.12
C THR A 674 -18.65 -11.51 -4.34
N THR A 675 -19.74 -11.64 -3.58
CA THR A 675 -20.98 -10.88 -3.84
C THR A 675 -21.10 -9.59 -3.02
N ALA A 676 -20.32 -9.47 -1.94
CA ALA A 676 -20.36 -8.32 -1.06
C ALA A 676 -19.75 -7.06 -1.71
N PRO A 677 -20.24 -5.85 -1.36
CA PRO A 677 -19.66 -4.60 -1.87
C PRO A 677 -18.26 -4.37 -1.30
N THR A 678 -17.42 -3.67 -2.08
CA THR A 678 -16.13 -3.15 -1.61
C THR A 678 -16.34 -1.74 -1.07
N VAL A 679 -16.09 -1.53 0.22
CA VAL A 679 -16.35 -0.25 0.89
C VAL A 679 -15.20 0.20 1.79
N LEU A 680 -15.10 1.51 1.97
CA LEU A 680 -14.32 2.13 3.03
C LEU A 680 -15.29 2.63 4.11
N ALA A 681 -15.22 2.08 5.32
CA ALA A 681 -16.13 2.40 6.42
C ALA A 681 -15.40 3.22 7.49
N ALA A 682 -15.97 4.36 7.88
CA ALA A 682 -15.44 5.22 8.93
C ALA A 682 -16.36 5.28 10.14
N TYR A 683 -15.77 5.28 11.33
CA TYR A 683 -16.45 5.24 12.61
C TYR A 683 -16.04 6.43 13.48
N ALA A 684 -16.98 7.02 14.20
CA ALA A 684 -16.72 8.12 15.13
C ALA A 684 -17.71 8.10 16.30
N LEU A 685 -17.42 8.89 17.35
CA LEU A 685 -18.33 9.07 18.47
C LEU A 685 -19.40 10.12 18.14
N PHE A 686 -20.63 9.85 18.60
CA PHE A 686 -21.75 10.78 18.55
C PHE A 686 -22.28 11.09 19.96
N PRO A 687 -22.89 12.27 20.18
CA PRO A 687 -23.64 12.55 21.40
C PRO A 687 -24.72 11.50 21.64
N LYS A 688 -25.04 11.22 22.90
CA LYS A 688 -26.04 10.20 23.27
C LYS A 688 -27.38 10.52 22.61
N GLY A 689 -27.95 9.55 21.87
CA GLY A 689 -29.22 9.71 21.15
C GLY A 689 -29.12 10.39 19.78
N GLN A 690 -27.92 10.76 19.31
CA GLN A 690 -27.70 11.25 17.96
C GLN A 690 -27.05 10.15 17.11
N SER A 691 -27.54 10.01 15.89
CA SER A 691 -26.93 9.18 14.83
C SER A 691 -26.39 10.09 13.74
N PRO A 692 -25.50 9.60 12.86
CA PRO A 692 -25.15 10.35 11.65
C PRO A 692 -26.44 10.70 10.89
N GLY A 693 -26.59 11.96 10.49
CA GLY A 693 -27.62 12.30 9.50
C GLY A 693 -27.37 11.46 8.24
N ARG A 694 -28.41 10.91 7.61
CA ARG A 694 -28.29 10.16 6.34
C ARG A 694 -27.54 11.03 5.33
N VAL A 695 -26.25 10.79 5.15
CA VAL A 695 -25.48 11.41 4.08
C VAL A 695 -25.84 10.65 2.82
N ARG A 696 -26.67 11.25 1.97
CA ARG A 696 -26.84 10.78 0.59
C ARG A 696 -25.50 10.95 -0.11
N SER A 697 -24.96 9.84 -0.62
CA SER A 697 -23.95 9.85 -1.68
C SER A 697 -24.44 10.78 -2.79
N LEU A 698 -23.79 11.93 -2.93
CA LEU A 698 -23.85 12.76 -4.13
C LEU A 698 -22.44 12.72 -4.73
N ALA A 699 -22.23 11.85 -5.70
CA ALA A 699 -21.02 11.83 -6.50
C ALA A 699 -21.40 11.80 -7.98
N TYR A 700 -21.10 12.88 -8.70
CA TYR A 700 -20.80 12.79 -10.13
C TYR A 700 -19.26 12.88 -10.23
N PRO A 701 -18.59 11.81 -10.68
CA PRO A 701 -17.14 11.66 -10.61
C PRO A 701 -16.40 12.51 -11.67
N ARG A 702 -15.16 12.90 -11.36
CA ARG A 702 -14.11 13.13 -12.38
C ARG A 702 -13.12 11.96 -12.30
N THR A 703 -13.31 10.95 -13.16
CA THR A 703 -12.31 9.89 -13.33
C THR A 703 -11.20 10.36 -14.27
N ILE A 704 -9.94 10.19 -13.89
CA ILE A 704 -8.74 10.64 -14.61
C ILE A 704 -8.02 9.41 -15.18
N SER A 705 -7.60 9.47 -16.44
CA SER A 705 -6.85 8.40 -17.13
C SER A 705 -5.34 8.72 -17.14
N ALA A 706 -4.50 7.69 -17.17
CA ALA A 706 -3.03 7.78 -17.18
C ALA A 706 -2.40 8.27 -18.50
N GLY A 707 -3.17 8.51 -19.57
CA GLY A 707 -2.61 8.96 -20.84
C GLY A 707 -2.09 10.40 -20.76
N PRO A 708 -0.83 10.70 -21.14
CA PRO A 708 -0.38 12.09 -21.28
C PRO A 708 -1.23 12.81 -22.33
N GLY A 709 -1.79 13.96 -21.97
CA GLY A 709 -2.30 14.94 -22.93
C GLY A 709 -3.69 14.70 -23.54
N ARG A 710 -4.69 14.22 -22.79
CA ARG A 710 -6.09 14.39 -23.22
C ARG A 710 -6.92 15.18 -22.21
N GLU A 711 -7.30 16.39 -22.64
CA GLU A 711 -8.52 17.09 -22.25
C GLU A 711 -9.75 16.14 -22.22
N PRO A 712 -10.86 16.51 -21.56
CA PRO A 712 -12.04 15.63 -21.40
C PRO A 712 -12.43 14.92 -22.70
N GLN A 713 -12.58 13.59 -22.61
CA GLN A 713 -12.70 12.69 -23.75
C GLN A 713 -13.73 13.16 -24.79
N ASP A 714 -13.29 13.19 -26.06
CA ASP A 714 -14.18 13.16 -27.22
C ASP A 714 -15.18 12.01 -27.08
N ILE A 715 -16.46 12.35 -27.27
CA ILE A 715 -17.54 11.38 -27.36
C ILE A 715 -17.23 10.47 -28.56
N ARG A 716 -17.13 9.15 -28.35
CA ARG A 716 -17.02 8.20 -29.46
C ARG A 716 -18.22 8.37 -30.39
N ALA A 717 -17.96 8.54 -31.69
CA ALA A 717 -19.01 8.68 -32.70
C ALA A 717 -20.01 7.51 -32.61
N PRO A 718 -21.33 7.78 -32.66
CA PRO A 718 -22.35 6.73 -32.64
C PRO A 718 -22.25 5.86 -33.90
N ALA A 719 -22.67 4.59 -33.80
CA ALA A 719 -22.67 3.65 -34.92
C ALA A 719 -23.52 4.11 -36.13
N LYS A 720 -24.35 5.16 -35.97
CA LYS A 720 -25.14 5.78 -37.03
C LYS A 720 -25.32 7.28 -36.78
N ALA A 721 -25.04 8.11 -37.79
CA ALA A 721 -25.27 9.55 -37.76
C ALA A 721 -26.78 9.90 -37.73
N VAL A 722 -27.13 11.10 -37.29
CA VAL A 722 -28.52 11.57 -37.25
C VAL A 722 -29.03 11.75 -38.68
N THR A 723 -30.05 10.99 -39.06
CA THR A 723 -30.68 11.12 -40.39
C THR A 723 -31.42 12.45 -40.49
N GLN A 724 -31.03 13.26 -41.46
CA GLN A 724 -31.71 14.52 -41.77
C GLN A 724 -32.82 14.30 -42.82
N PRO A 725 -33.89 15.11 -42.80
CA PRO A 725 -34.97 15.01 -43.79
C PRO A 725 -34.50 15.14 -45.24
N ILE A 726 -33.44 15.93 -45.45
CA ILE A 726 -32.70 16.05 -46.71
C ILE A 726 -31.21 15.87 -46.35
N PRO A 727 -30.45 14.98 -47.02
CA PRO A 727 -29.02 14.85 -46.79
C PRO A 727 -28.30 16.19 -47.02
N PHE A 728 -27.42 16.57 -46.10
CA PHE A 728 -26.68 17.84 -46.18
C PHE A 728 -25.22 17.64 -45.76
N GLY A 729 -24.31 17.71 -46.73
CA GLY A 729 -22.87 17.61 -46.49
C GLY A 729 -22.24 18.95 -46.15
N HIS A 730 -21.93 19.20 -44.87
CA HIS A 730 -21.28 20.44 -44.43
C HIS A 730 -19.92 20.62 -45.11
N GLN A 731 -19.15 19.53 -45.21
CA GLN A 731 -17.86 19.52 -45.90
C GLN A 731 -17.94 20.00 -47.35
N GLN A 732 -19.01 19.67 -48.07
CA GLN A 732 -19.18 20.05 -49.47
C GLN A 732 -19.46 21.55 -49.60
N HIS A 733 -20.33 22.10 -48.75
CA HIS A 733 -20.70 23.52 -48.77
C HIS A 733 -19.55 24.42 -48.29
N VAL A 734 -18.80 24.00 -47.27
CA VAL A 734 -17.63 24.75 -46.79
C VAL A 734 -16.51 24.74 -47.84
N ARG A 735 -16.26 23.61 -48.53
CA ARG A 735 -15.30 23.55 -49.64
C ARG A 735 -15.70 24.43 -50.83
N ALA A 736 -17.00 24.68 -51.01
CA ALA A 736 -17.53 25.62 -51.99
C ALA A 736 -17.40 27.10 -51.56
N GLY A 737 -16.79 27.38 -50.40
CA GLY A 737 -16.53 28.73 -49.90
C GLY A 737 -17.63 29.30 -49.00
N MET A 738 -18.66 28.51 -48.66
CA MET A 738 -19.71 28.97 -47.74
C MET A 738 -19.22 28.99 -46.30
N LYS A 739 -19.58 30.05 -45.57
CA LYS A 739 -19.30 30.17 -44.13
C LYS A 739 -20.45 29.60 -43.31
N CYS A 740 -20.17 29.17 -42.08
CA CYS A 740 -21.20 28.61 -41.19
C CYS A 740 -22.34 29.60 -40.94
N ASP A 741 -22.03 30.89 -40.78
CA ASP A 741 -23.01 31.94 -40.55
C ASP A 741 -24.00 32.09 -41.73
N SER A 742 -23.58 31.80 -42.96
CA SER A 742 -24.46 31.88 -44.14
C SER A 742 -25.69 30.97 -44.03
N CYS A 743 -25.60 29.89 -43.24
CA CYS A 743 -26.69 28.97 -42.97
C CYS A 743 -27.12 28.93 -41.49
N HIS A 744 -26.41 29.62 -40.61
CA HIS A 744 -26.66 29.63 -39.18
C HIS A 744 -26.61 31.08 -38.69
N GLN A 745 -27.76 31.75 -38.72
CA GLN A 745 -27.89 33.13 -38.25
C GLN A 745 -28.58 33.16 -36.89
N PRO A 746 -28.04 33.89 -35.89
CA PRO A 746 -28.77 34.18 -34.66
C PRO A 746 -30.06 34.94 -34.98
N ALA A 747 -31.18 34.54 -34.39
CA ALA A 747 -32.49 35.12 -34.64
C ALA A 747 -33.18 35.58 -33.35
N GLY A 748 -33.79 36.77 -33.44
CA GLY A 748 -34.53 37.41 -32.35
C GLY A 748 -33.67 37.83 -31.15
N THR A 749 -34.31 38.45 -30.16
CA THR A 749 -33.66 38.96 -28.94
C THR A 749 -33.09 37.86 -28.03
N ASN A 750 -33.42 36.60 -28.28
CA ASN A 750 -32.97 35.45 -27.50
C ASN A 750 -31.68 34.80 -28.07
N GLY A 751 -31.16 35.28 -29.21
CA GLY A 751 -29.92 34.81 -29.81
C GLY A 751 -29.90 33.31 -30.15
N LYS A 752 -31.06 32.74 -30.52
CA LYS A 752 -31.18 31.33 -30.92
C LYS A 752 -30.69 31.17 -32.36
N MET A 753 -29.96 30.10 -32.64
CA MET A 753 -29.50 29.84 -34.01
C MET A 753 -30.67 29.36 -34.88
N GLN A 754 -30.88 30.01 -36.03
CA GLN A 754 -31.84 29.60 -37.05
C GLN A 754 -31.12 29.20 -38.33
N ILE A 755 -31.75 28.27 -39.05
CA ILE A 755 -31.34 27.87 -40.39
C ILE A 755 -32.30 28.56 -41.37
N PRO A 756 -31.79 29.19 -42.44
CA PRO A 756 -32.61 29.83 -43.46
C PRO A 756 -33.57 28.84 -44.13
N GLY A 757 -34.58 29.39 -44.82
CA GLY A 757 -35.63 28.59 -45.44
C GLY A 757 -35.13 27.82 -46.66
N VAL A 758 -35.99 26.95 -47.19
CA VAL A 758 -35.67 26.16 -48.40
C VAL A 758 -35.40 27.05 -49.63
N ALA A 759 -36.03 28.22 -49.69
CA ALA A 759 -35.82 29.20 -50.76
C ALA A 759 -34.35 29.63 -50.87
N ASP A 760 -33.66 29.78 -49.73
CA ASP A 760 -32.25 30.20 -49.68
C ASP A 760 -31.32 29.12 -50.26
N CYS A 761 -31.61 27.85 -49.97
CA CYS A 761 -30.90 26.72 -50.58
C CYS A 761 -31.15 26.65 -52.10
N MET A 762 -32.38 26.95 -52.52
CA MET A 762 -32.80 26.88 -53.92
C MET A 762 -32.28 28.04 -54.78
N ALA A 763 -31.82 29.14 -54.18
CA ALA A 763 -31.16 30.24 -54.90
C ALA A 763 -29.97 29.77 -55.76
N CYS A 764 -29.21 28.80 -55.27
CA CYS A 764 -28.13 28.14 -56.02
C CYS A 764 -28.61 26.87 -56.72
N HIS A 765 -29.36 26.02 -56.02
CA HIS A 765 -29.73 24.69 -56.49
C HIS A 765 -30.83 24.65 -57.56
N GLN A 766 -31.40 25.80 -57.92
CA GLN A 766 -32.18 25.94 -59.16
C GLN A 766 -31.35 25.71 -60.43
N SER A 767 -30.02 25.83 -60.35
CA SER A 767 -29.09 25.67 -61.49
C SER A 767 -27.95 24.67 -61.24
N ILE A 768 -27.73 24.26 -59.99
CA ILE A 768 -26.63 23.37 -59.58
C ILE A 768 -27.18 22.03 -59.07
N LYS A 769 -26.75 20.91 -59.69
CA LYS A 769 -27.12 19.54 -59.29
C LYS A 769 -28.64 19.32 -59.28
N THR A 770 -29.35 19.94 -60.23
CA THR A 770 -30.82 19.91 -60.36
C THR A 770 -31.39 18.51 -60.59
N ASP A 771 -30.55 17.59 -61.07
CA ASP A 771 -30.82 16.17 -61.30
C ASP A 771 -30.69 15.30 -60.04
N SER A 772 -30.06 15.80 -58.97
CA SER A 772 -29.91 15.06 -57.71
C SER A 772 -31.26 14.80 -57.04
N ALA A 773 -31.49 13.55 -56.60
CA ALA A 773 -32.70 13.17 -55.88
C ALA A 773 -32.93 14.02 -54.61
N ALA A 774 -31.86 14.47 -53.94
CA ALA A 774 -31.94 15.35 -52.77
C ALA A 774 -32.40 16.78 -53.16
N ILE A 775 -31.92 17.30 -54.28
CA ILE A 775 -32.29 18.64 -54.77
C ILE A 775 -33.70 18.65 -55.37
N GLN A 776 -34.10 17.59 -56.08
CA GLN A 776 -35.49 17.44 -56.51
C GLN A 776 -36.46 17.34 -55.33
N LYS A 777 -36.04 16.70 -54.24
CA LYS A 777 -36.80 16.67 -52.98
C LYS A 777 -36.87 18.07 -52.36
N LEU A 778 -35.76 18.81 -52.32
CA LEU A 778 -35.71 20.20 -51.86
C LEU A 778 -36.62 21.13 -52.67
N ALA A 779 -36.60 21.03 -54.00
CA ALA A 779 -37.47 21.80 -54.90
C ALA A 779 -38.96 21.46 -54.75
N ARG A 780 -39.30 20.21 -54.38
CA ARG A 780 -40.67 19.84 -53.98
C ARG A 780 -41.06 20.52 -52.67
N VAL A 781 -40.22 20.47 -51.65
CA VAL A 781 -40.47 21.12 -50.35
C VAL A 781 -40.68 22.64 -50.51
N GLN A 782 -39.94 23.30 -51.41
CA GLN A 782 -40.14 24.72 -51.70
C GLN A 782 -41.53 25.04 -52.30
N ARG A 783 -42.05 24.17 -53.17
CA ARG A 783 -43.34 24.39 -53.86
C ARG A 783 -44.55 24.18 -52.93
N ASP A 784 -44.39 23.34 -51.92
CA ASP A 784 -45.47 22.95 -51.00
C ASP A 784 -45.57 23.87 -49.76
N ASP A 785 -44.97 25.08 -49.81
CA ASP A 785 -44.89 26.11 -48.77
C ASP A 785 -44.43 25.61 -47.38
N ASN A 786 -43.75 24.46 -47.35
CA ASN A 786 -43.50 23.70 -46.13
C ASN A 786 -42.11 23.98 -45.54
N LEU A 787 -42.10 24.34 -44.26
CA LEU A 787 -40.90 24.54 -43.46
C LEU A 787 -40.08 23.24 -43.36
N LEU A 788 -38.81 23.29 -43.78
CA LEU A 788 -37.88 22.18 -43.60
C LEU A 788 -37.52 22.02 -42.11
N SER A 789 -38.11 21.03 -41.46
CA SER A 789 -37.86 20.73 -40.04
C SER A 789 -36.67 19.80 -39.86
N TRP A 790 -35.46 20.36 -39.75
CA TRP A 790 -34.23 19.60 -39.50
C TRP A 790 -34.31 18.81 -38.19
N THR A 791 -33.76 17.59 -38.19
CA THR A 791 -33.61 16.78 -36.99
C THR A 791 -32.50 17.38 -36.13
N ARG A 792 -32.84 17.83 -34.92
CA ARG A 792 -31.85 18.41 -34.00
C ARG A 792 -30.82 17.36 -33.58
N VAL A 793 -29.55 17.75 -33.67
CA VAL A 793 -28.40 16.92 -33.27
C VAL A 793 -28.05 17.14 -31.80
N TYR A 794 -28.22 18.36 -31.32
CA TYR A 794 -28.05 18.75 -29.93
C TYR A 794 -29.41 19.19 -29.37
N THR A 795 -29.81 18.64 -28.24
CA THR A 795 -31.06 18.99 -27.55
C THR A 795 -30.74 19.43 -26.13
N LEU A 796 -31.25 20.61 -25.75
CA LEU A 796 -31.23 21.10 -24.37
C LEU A 796 -32.61 20.92 -23.75
N PRO A 797 -32.72 20.67 -22.43
CA PRO A 797 -34.01 20.67 -21.74
C PRO A 797 -34.73 22.01 -21.90
N ASP A 798 -36.06 22.01 -21.93
CA ASP A 798 -36.87 23.21 -22.22
C ASP A 798 -36.68 24.36 -21.21
N PHE A 799 -36.23 24.05 -19.99
CA PHE A 799 -35.92 25.05 -18.96
C PHE A 799 -34.50 25.62 -19.07
N VAL A 800 -33.68 25.18 -20.03
CA VAL A 800 -32.32 25.65 -20.25
C VAL A 800 -32.29 26.57 -21.48
N PHE A 801 -31.70 27.76 -21.34
CA PHE A 801 -31.45 28.66 -22.47
C PHE A 801 -29.97 28.68 -22.84
N PHE A 802 -29.70 28.74 -24.14
CA PHE A 802 -28.36 28.94 -24.70
C PHE A 802 -28.42 29.96 -25.83
N ASN A 803 -27.83 31.14 -25.60
CA ASN A 803 -27.77 32.21 -26.60
C ASN A 803 -26.44 32.13 -27.35
N HIS A 804 -26.52 31.79 -28.64
CA HIS A 804 -25.35 31.61 -29.50
C HIS A 804 -24.64 32.95 -29.77
N GLU A 805 -25.40 34.04 -29.89
CA GLU A 805 -24.85 35.38 -30.14
C GLU A 805 -23.87 35.81 -29.04
N LYS A 806 -24.21 35.59 -27.76
CA LYS A 806 -23.30 35.88 -26.63
C LYS A 806 -21.98 35.11 -26.73
N HIS A 807 -22.04 33.86 -27.16
CA HIS A 807 -20.85 33.01 -27.28
C HIS A 807 -20.00 33.37 -28.51
N ILE A 808 -20.64 33.73 -29.62
CA ILE A 808 -19.97 34.24 -30.82
C ILE A 808 -19.28 35.58 -30.52
N ASN A 809 -19.95 36.50 -29.83
CA ASN A 809 -19.38 37.78 -29.42
C ASN A 809 -18.19 37.61 -28.46
N ALA A 810 -18.19 36.54 -27.67
CA ALA A 810 -17.05 36.13 -26.83
C ALA A 810 -15.94 35.39 -27.62
N SER A 811 -16.01 35.37 -28.96
CA SER A 811 -15.06 34.69 -29.85
C SER A 811 -14.91 33.19 -29.55
N VAL A 812 -15.98 32.53 -29.11
CA VAL A 812 -16.00 31.07 -28.94
C VAL A 812 -16.25 30.42 -30.31
N ALA A 813 -15.28 29.65 -30.79
CA ALA A 813 -15.43 28.93 -32.06
C ALA A 813 -16.52 27.85 -31.98
N CYS A 814 -17.31 27.68 -33.05
CA CYS A 814 -18.39 26.70 -33.10
C CYS A 814 -17.91 25.26 -32.80
N ALA A 815 -16.67 24.95 -33.19
CA ALA A 815 -16.08 23.62 -32.99
C ALA A 815 -15.89 23.24 -31.51
N VAL A 816 -15.85 24.23 -30.61
CA VAL A 816 -15.80 23.99 -29.16
C VAL A 816 -17.05 23.25 -28.68
N CYS A 817 -18.22 23.57 -29.24
CA CYS A 817 -19.50 23.00 -28.83
C CYS A 817 -20.05 21.94 -29.81
N HIS A 818 -19.58 21.94 -31.06
CA HIS A 818 -20.12 21.06 -32.09
C HIS A 818 -19.12 20.06 -32.68
N GLY A 819 -17.82 20.17 -32.35
CA GLY A 819 -16.74 19.45 -33.03
C GLY A 819 -16.40 20.06 -34.40
N GLU A 820 -15.50 19.44 -35.16
CA GLU A 820 -15.07 19.94 -36.48
C GLU A 820 -16.14 19.69 -37.57
N VAL A 821 -17.34 20.26 -37.39
CA VAL A 821 -18.52 20.10 -38.27
C VAL A 821 -18.21 20.42 -39.73
N LYS A 822 -17.31 21.39 -39.96
CA LYS A 822 -16.87 21.79 -41.30
C LYS A 822 -16.30 20.62 -42.11
N ASP A 823 -15.82 19.56 -41.46
CA ASP A 823 -15.21 18.40 -42.10
C ASP A 823 -16.18 17.20 -42.18
N ARG A 824 -17.47 17.39 -41.85
CA ARG A 824 -18.46 16.32 -41.76
C ARG A 824 -19.39 16.26 -42.97
N GLU A 825 -19.65 15.06 -43.45
CA GLU A 825 -20.68 14.78 -44.46
C GLU A 825 -22.06 14.55 -43.82
N TYR A 826 -22.10 14.01 -42.60
CA TYR A 826 -23.30 13.82 -41.80
C TYR A 826 -23.06 14.28 -40.36
N LEU A 827 -24.11 14.72 -39.66
CA LEU A 827 -23.99 15.24 -38.29
C LEU A 827 -24.32 14.18 -37.23
N TRP A 828 -23.61 14.27 -36.11
CA TRP A 828 -23.92 13.59 -34.85
C TRP A 828 -23.49 14.47 -33.67
N GLN A 829 -23.94 14.12 -32.46
CA GLN A 829 -23.50 14.82 -31.25
C GLN A 829 -22.06 14.40 -30.91
N GLU A 830 -21.11 15.30 -31.15
CA GLU A 830 -19.66 15.06 -30.98
C GLU A 830 -19.13 15.60 -29.66
N LYS A 831 -19.74 16.66 -29.12
CA LYS A 831 -19.37 17.29 -27.84
C LYS A 831 -20.52 17.19 -26.83
N GLU A 832 -20.18 17.16 -25.55
CA GLU A 832 -21.17 17.16 -24.47
C GLU A 832 -21.66 18.59 -24.22
N VAL A 833 -22.98 18.80 -24.20
CA VAL A 833 -23.60 20.11 -23.91
C VAL A 833 -24.38 20.07 -22.59
N SER A 834 -23.85 19.35 -21.59
CA SER A 834 -24.44 19.30 -20.26
C SER A 834 -24.21 20.59 -19.49
N MET A 835 -25.00 20.80 -18.42
CA MET A 835 -24.81 21.94 -17.54
C MET A 835 -23.42 21.99 -16.89
N VAL A 836 -22.79 20.83 -16.68
CA VAL A 836 -21.42 20.75 -16.18
C VAL A 836 -20.46 21.30 -17.22
N ALA A 837 -20.60 20.92 -18.49
CA ALA A 837 -19.78 21.45 -19.58
C ALA A 837 -19.92 22.97 -19.74
N CYS A 838 -21.14 23.51 -19.64
CA CYS A 838 -21.40 24.94 -19.69
C CYS A 838 -20.72 25.70 -18.54
N VAL A 839 -20.89 25.23 -17.30
CA VAL A 839 -20.31 25.87 -16.10
C VAL A 839 -18.79 25.81 -16.10
N ASP A 840 -18.20 24.69 -16.51
CA ASP A 840 -16.75 24.52 -16.56
C ASP A 840 -16.12 25.43 -17.64
N CYS A 841 -16.74 25.56 -18.81
CA CYS A 841 -16.32 26.50 -19.84
C CYS A 841 -16.38 27.96 -19.34
N HIS A 842 -17.47 28.33 -18.67
CA HIS A 842 -17.62 29.67 -18.09
C HIS A 842 -16.55 29.95 -17.03
N LYS A 843 -16.26 29.00 -16.13
CA LYS A 843 -15.19 29.15 -15.14
C LYS A 843 -13.82 29.30 -15.78
N LEU A 844 -13.50 28.49 -16.81
CA LEU A 844 -12.25 28.57 -17.55
C LEU A 844 -12.06 29.95 -18.19
N ARG A 845 -13.14 30.52 -18.74
CA ARG A 845 -13.14 31.84 -19.40
C ARG A 845 -13.45 33.00 -18.44
N LYS A 846 -13.52 32.74 -17.14
CA LYS A 846 -13.89 33.71 -16.09
C LYS A 846 -15.22 34.44 -16.39
N ALA A 847 -16.16 33.76 -17.03
CA ALA A 847 -17.50 34.23 -17.31
C ALA A 847 -18.46 33.94 -16.13
N PRO A 848 -19.53 34.72 -15.95
CA PRO A 848 -20.50 34.50 -14.88
C PRO A 848 -21.24 33.15 -15.01
N VAL A 849 -21.60 32.55 -13.87
CA VAL A 849 -22.26 31.22 -13.78
C VAL A 849 -23.60 31.27 -13.02
N ASN A 850 -24.25 32.43 -13.04
CA ASN A 850 -25.52 32.64 -12.35
C ASN A 850 -26.63 31.77 -12.97
N CYS A 851 -27.56 31.29 -12.15
CA CYS A 851 -28.59 30.34 -12.59
C CYS A 851 -29.51 30.91 -13.68
N ASP A 852 -29.84 32.20 -13.61
CA ASP A 852 -30.65 32.95 -14.59
C ASP A 852 -29.96 33.13 -15.95
N LEU A 853 -28.64 32.91 -16.03
CA LEU A 853 -27.88 32.98 -17.28
C LEU A 853 -27.96 31.71 -18.11
N CYS A 854 -28.47 30.62 -17.55
CA CYS A 854 -28.59 29.34 -18.25
C CYS A 854 -29.98 28.72 -18.09
N HIS A 855 -30.78 29.14 -17.11
CA HIS A 855 -32.09 28.56 -16.83
C HIS A 855 -33.20 29.60 -16.89
N ASN A 856 -34.36 29.16 -17.39
CA ASN A 856 -35.61 29.89 -17.26
C ASN A 856 -36.16 29.70 -15.84
N ILE A 857 -35.72 30.54 -14.90
CA ILE A 857 -36.11 30.46 -13.49
C ILE A 857 -37.41 31.22 -13.16
N GLY A 858 -38.21 31.60 -14.17
CA GLY A 858 -39.58 32.08 -13.98
C GLY A 858 -39.70 33.40 -13.21
N HIS A 859 -38.88 34.40 -13.55
CA HIS A 859 -39.12 35.79 -13.20
C HIS A 859 -39.81 36.54 -14.33
#